data_AF-A0A919J087-F1
#
_entry.id   AF-A0A919J087-F1
#
_cell.length_a   1.000
_cell.length_b   1.000
_cell.length_c   1.000
_cell.angle_alpha   90.00
_cell.angle_beta   90.00
_cell.angle_gamma   90.00
#
_symmetry.space_group_name_H-M   'P 1'
#
loop_
_entity.id
_entity.type
_entity.pdbx_description
1 polymer ?
#
loop_
_entity_poly.entity_id
_entity_poly.type
_entity_poly.pdbx_seq_one_letter_code
_entity_poly.pdbx_strand_id
1 'polypeptide(L)'
;MKTAEVKRRFLAHFEANGHTVVPSAPLPAIDDPNLLFINAGMVQFVPFFLGQRTPPYARAASVQKCIRTPDIDEVGKTSRHGTFFQMNGNFSFGDYFKAGAIPLAWELSTKPVSEGGFGLDPERIWATVYLDDDEAIEIWKKTGMPAERIVRRGKKDNFWSMGIPGPAGPCSELYYDRGPSYGPEGGPEVDEDRYLEFWNLVFMQHEITDVKSKEDFRIVGDLPKQNIDTGMGLERIASILQGVDNLYEIDEVRPILARAAEMTGKQYGVRSGHAANQSHPDDVRLRVIADHVRTSLMLIGDGVTPSNEGRGYVLRRIMRRAIRSIRLLGWQERALPELLPVARDCMAPSYPELAEEFQRISDYAYAEEDSFLSTLRAGTTILDTAIDDSKKAGKSALSGDKAFQLHDTYGFPIDLTLEIAQEQGLEVDQEGFRRLMADQRARAKADAAARKTGHADLSAYRGALDNGGPVEFTGYQEISRESRVRALIGDGGRLEVAGEGDYVELVLDTTPFYAEGGGQQADTGVIKVGGGHLEVVDVQQPLPGLIVHKARVIRGEVRAGESAEAEIDITRRKAISRSHTATHLIHQTMRHFLGESATQAGSLNAPGRLRFDFNTPGAVSPAVLNDVEQQVNEVLLRDLEVHAFITSQAEARRLGAMALFGEKYGDEVRVVEVGDYARELCGGTHVARSGQLGLVKILNESSIGSGVRRVEALVGIDAFGFLAKEHLLVARLADLFRVPGEQVADRVEQTVTALRDAEKELEKLRAQMVLGGAGALAEQARDLGGVAYVGAEAPEGAAGNDVRTLAQEIRGKIDQARPAVVAVAARSNGKASLIVAVNGAARSRGLSAADLVKGALSGRGGGNADLAQGGGVPADQVPTLLAAVEKAVGEAAG
;
A
#
# COMPACT_ATOMS: atom_id res chain seq x y z
N MET A 1 -10.60 38.69 5.60
CA MET A 1 -11.19 38.23 4.33
C MET A 1 -11.18 36.70 4.32
N LYS A 2 -12.27 36.00 3.95
CA LYS A 2 -12.29 34.51 3.89
C LYS A 2 -11.31 33.99 2.85
N THR A 3 -10.70 32.81 3.06
CA THR A 3 -9.67 32.27 2.15
C THR A 3 -10.20 32.01 0.73
N ALA A 4 -11.40 31.44 0.61
CA ALA A 4 -12.07 31.26 -0.68
C ALA A 4 -12.30 32.59 -1.45
N GLU A 5 -12.50 33.71 -0.74
CA GLU A 5 -12.64 35.03 -1.37
C GLU A 5 -11.29 35.55 -1.89
N VAL A 6 -10.19 35.32 -1.16
CA VAL A 6 -8.84 35.65 -1.62
C VAL A 6 -8.53 34.92 -2.94
N LYS A 7 -8.85 33.62 -3.02
CA LYS A 7 -8.74 32.81 -4.24
C LYS A 7 -9.53 33.41 -5.41
N ARG A 8 -10.81 33.76 -5.20
CA ARG A 8 -11.66 34.34 -6.25
C ARG A 8 -11.12 35.68 -6.75
N ARG A 9 -10.69 36.56 -5.86
CA ARG A 9 -10.14 37.87 -6.22
C ARG A 9 -8.84 37.77 -7.00
N PHE A 10 -7.96 36.86 -6.60
CA PHE A 10 -6.74 36.60 -7.35
C PHE A 10 -7.04 36.20 -8.80
N LEU A 11 -7.90 35.19 -8.99
CA LEU A 11 -8.26 34.72 -10.33
C LEU A 11 -8.95 35.82 -11.16
N ALA A 12 -9.91 36.54 -10.57
CA ALA A 12 -10.60 37.63 -11.24
C ALA A 12 -9.66 38.78 -11.66
N HIS A 13 -8.67 39.12 -10.83
CA HIS A 13 -7.67 40.15 -11.15
C HIS A 13 -6.85 39.76 -12.39
N PHE A 14 -6.36 38.52 -12.46
CA PHE A 14 -5.56 38.08 -13.60
C PHE A 14 -6.39 37.81 -14.85
N GLU A 15 -7.62 37.32 -14.71
CA GLU A 15 -8.59 37.20 -15.81
C GLU A 15 -8.89 38.56 -16.43
N ALA A 16 -9.16 39.59 -15.61
CA ALA A 16 -9.35 40.96 -16.08
C ALA A 16 -8.10 41.54 -16.79
N ASN A 17 -6.92 40.96 -16.55
CA ASN A 17 -5.65 41.28 -17.20
C ASN A 17 -5.26 40.29 -18.31
N GLY A 18 -6.25 39.57 -18.87
CA GLY A 18 -6.10 38.74 -20.06
C GLY A 18 -5.43 37.38 -19.82
N HIS A 19 -5.37 36.90 -18.59
CA HIS A 19 -4.91 35.54 -18.30
C HIS A 19 -6.06 34.55 -18.47
N THR A 20 -5.76 33.37 -19.01
CA THR A 20 -6.70 32.24 -18.99
C THR A 20 -6.72 31.61 -17.61
N VAL A 21 -7.88 31.50 -16.97
CA VAL A 21 -8.02 30.78 -15.69
C VAL A 21 -7.95 29.27 -15.97
N VAL A 22 -6.97 28.60 -15.37
CA VAL A 22 -6.72 27.16 -15.53
C VAL A 22 -7.02 26.43 -14.21
N PRO A 23 -7.72 25.28 -14.25
CA PRO A 23 -7.98 24.50 -13.04
C PRO A 23 -6.67 23.99 -12.42
N SER A 24 -6.69 23.75 -11.10
CA SER A 24 -5.58 23.07 -10.43
C SER A 24 -5.38 21.68 -11.02
N ALA A 25 -4.14 21.32 -11.33
CA ALA A 25 -3.78 19.93 -11.57
C ALA A 25 -3.97 19.10 -10.28
N PRO A 26 -4.25 17.79 -10.37
CA PRO A 26 -4.31 16.89 -9.21
C PRO A 26 -2.98 16.86 -8.46
N LEU A 27 -3.03 16.70 -7.13
CA LEU A 27 -1.84 16.62 -6.26
C LEU A 27 -0.80 15.57 -6.69
N PRO A 28 -1.18 14.35 -7.13
CA PRO A 28 -0.23 13.41 -7.71
C PRO A 28 0.43 13.99 -8.97
N ALA A 29 1.76 14.16 -8.94
CA ALA A 29 2.51 14.56 -10.13
C ALA A 29 2.66 13.37 -11.09
N ILE A 30 1.59 13.04 -11.82
CA ILE A 30 1.56 11.86 -12.72
C ILE A 30 2.50 12.06 -13.92
N ASP A 31 2.57 13.28 -14.43
CA ASP A 31 3.32 13.61 -15.65
C ASP A 31 4.82 13.87 -15.41
N ASP A 32 5.25 14.03 -14.15
CA ASP A 32 6.64 14.28 -13.78
C ASP A 32 7.25 13.06 -13.06
N PRO A 33 8.20 12.33 -13.70
CA PRO A 33 8.81 11.15 -13.08
C PRO A 33 9.72 11.50 -11.89
N ASN A 34 10.07 12.78 -11.68
CA ASN A 34 10.94 13.23 -10.61
C ASN A 34 10.18 13.65 -9.35
N LEU A 35 8.85 13.81 -9.43
CA LEU A 35 8.02 14.28 -8.32
C LEU A 35 6.95 13.25 -7.92
N LEU A 36 6.79 13.05 -6.61
CA LEU A 36 5.64 12.31 -6.09
C LEU A 36 4.38 13.20 -6.09
N PHE A 37 4.51 14.45 -5.67
CA PHE A 37 3.42 15.40 -5.58
C PHE A 37 3.80 16.73 -6.22
N ILE A 38 2.80 17.45 -6.71
CA ILE A 38 2.96 18.84 -7.15
C ILE A 38 3.36 19.69 -5.94
N ASN A 39 4.53 20.31 -6.00
CA ASN A 39 5.11 21.11 -4.90
C ASN A 39 5.08 22.62 -5.17
N ALA A 40 4.73 23.05 -6.39
CA ALA A 40 4.64 24.43 -6.83
C ALA A 40 3.61 24.62 -7.96
N GLY A 41 3.11 25.85 -8.11
CA GLY A 41 2.09 26.21 -9.11
C GLY A 41 2.51 25.95 -10.55
N MET A 42 3.80 26.16 -10.84
CA MET A 42 4.35 26.07 -12.19
C MET A 42 4.53 24.65 -12.73
N VAL A 43 4.47 23.61 -11.89
CA VAL A 43 4.79 22.22 -12.27
C VAL A 43 3.94 21.76 -13.46
N GLN A 44 2.66 22.08 -13.49
CA GLN A 44 1.75 21.73 -14.59
C GLN A 44 2.09 22.40 -15.93
N PHE A 45 2.97 23.42 -15.92
CA PHE A 45 3.35 24.21 -17.08
C PHE A 45 4.82 24.02 -17.50
N VAL A 46 5.60 23.19 -16.80
CA VAL A 46 7.02 22.89 -17.11
C VAL A 46 7.28 22.65 -18.60
N PRO A 47 6.49 21.80 -19.30
CA PRO A 47 6.75 21.53 -20.71
C PRO A 47 6.63 22.76 -21.62
N PHE A 48 5.86 23.77 -21.22
CA PHE A 48 5.70 25.01 -21.97
C PHE A 48 6.90 25.94 -21.75
N PHE A 49 7.41 26.05 -20.52
CA PHE A 49 8.60 26.85 -20.21
C PHE A 49 9.85 26.31 -20.90
N LEU A 50 10.00 24.99 -20.95
CA LEU A 50 11.10 24.31 -21.64
C LEU A 50 10.94 24.28 -23.18
N GLY A 51 9.83 24.77 -23.72
CA GLY A 51 9.54 24.73 -25.17
C GLY A 51 9.30 23.33 -25.74
N GLN A 52 9.07 22.33 -24.88
CA GLN A 52 8.78 20.96 -25.27
C GLN A 52 7.37 20.81 -25.87
N ARG A 53 6.44 21.70 -25.46
CA ARG A 53 5.08 21.79 -26.00
C ARG A 53 4.71 23.26 -26.22
N THR A 54 3.88 23.50 -27.23
CA THR A 54 3.30 24.84 -27.44
C THR A 54 2.14 25.04 -26.45
N PRO A 55 2.15 26.10 -25.63
CA PRO A 55 1.04 26.38 -24.71
C PRO A 55 -0.21 26.81 -25.50
N PRO A 56 -1.42 26.37 -25.09
CA PRO A 56 -2.66 26.76 -25.76
C PRO A 56 -3.10 28.20 -25.44
N TYR A 57 -2.38 28.90 -24.57
CA TYR A 57 -2.61 30.28 -24.15
C TYR A 57 -1.26 31.01 -23.97
N ALA A 58 -1.26 32.33 -24.13
CA ALA A 58 -0.06 33.16 -23.90
C ALA A 58 0.17 33.48 -22.42
N ARG A 59 -0.91 33.52 -21.64
CA ARG A 59 -0.95 33.87 -20.21
C ARG A 59 -1.93 32.95 -19.48
N ALA A 60 -1.58 32.50 -18.28
CA ALA A 60 -2.45 31.66 -17.46
C ALA A 60 -2.46 32.10 -15.99
N ALA A 61 -3.55 31.85 -15.28
CA ALA A 61 -3.62 32.00 -13.83
C ALA A 61 -4.27 30.77 -13.21
N SER A 62 -3.74 30.28 -12.10
CA SER A 62 -4.31 29.14 -11.37
C SER A 62 -4.12 29.27 -9.87
N VAL A 63 -4.92 28.52 -9.11
CA VAL A 63 -4.71 28.30 -7.67
C VAL A 63 -4.43 26.82 -7.49
N GLN A 64 -3.15 26.47 -7.49
CA GLN A 64 -2.67 25.10 -7.51
C GLN A 64 -2.62 24.51 -6.10
N LYS A 65 -3.19 23.32 -5.95
CA LYS A 65 -3.00 22.46 -4.77
C LYS A 65 -1.56 21.98 -4.73
N CYS A 66 -0.87 22.20 -3.61
CA CYS A 66 0.54 21.83 -3.45
C CYS A 66 0.78 21.00 -2.19
N ILE A 67 1.74 20.07 -2.25
CA ILE A 67 2.26 19.35 -1.09
C ILE A 67 3.77 19.47 -1.03
N ARG A 68 4.29 19.75 0.18
CA ARG A 68 5.72 19.72 0.49
C ARG A 68 5.98 18.76 1.64
N THR A 69 6.56 17.61 1.31
CA THR A 69 6.96 16.59 2.30
C THR A 69 8.23 16.95 3.08
N PRO A 70 9.21 17.74 2.57
CA PRO A 70 10.36 18.14 3.39
C PRO A 70 9.97 18.97 4.62
N ASP A 71 8.85 19.68 4.55
CA ASP A 71 8.38 20.59 5.60
C ASP A 71 7.59 19.88 6.71
N ILE A 72 7.33 18.57 6.58
CA ILE A 72 6.44 17.80 7.47
C ILE A 72 6.86 17.84 8.95
N ASP A 73 8.16 18.00 9.20
CA ASP A 73 8.72 18.06 10.56
C ASP A 73 8.69 19.47 11.16
N GLU A 74 8.46 20.50 10.34
CA GLU A 74 8.28 21.90 10.75
C GLU A 74 6.81 22.27 11.00
N VAL A 75 5.88 21.40 10.57
CA VAL A 75 4.44 21.56 10.81
C VAL A 75 4.14 21.61 12.31
N GLY A 76 3.39 22.63 12.71
CA GLY A 76 3.01 22.94 14.08
C GLY A 76 4.07 23.69 14.89
N LYS A 77 5.35 23.59 14.49
CA LYS A 77 6.50 24.23 15.15
C LYS A 77 6.81 25.63 14.62
N THR A 78 6.42 25.91 13.38
CA THR A 78 6.59 27.23 12.76
C THR A 78 5.22 27.85 12.45
N SER A 79 5.16 29.17 12.28
CA SER A 79 3.91 29.89 11.99
C SER A 79 3.47 29.76 10.53
N ARG A 80 4.34 29.23 9.65
CA ARG A 80 4.23 29.36 8.18
C ARG A 80 4.33 28.07 7.36
N HIS A 81 4.70 26.93 7.96
CA HIS A 81 4.84 25.66 7.23
C HIS A 81 3.59 24.78 7.37
N GLY A 82 3.02 24.35 6.25
CA GLY A 82 1.96 23.35 6.19
C GLY A 82 2.36 22.24 5.23
N THR A 83 1.80 21.04 5.39
CA THR A 83 2.08 19.93 4.46
C THR A 83 1.37 20.17 3.14
N PHE A 84 0.09 20.56 3.23
CA PHE A 84 -0.73 21.03 2.13
C PHE A 84 -0.88 22.55 2.18
N PHE A 85 -0.80 23.20 1.02
CA PHE A 85 -1.09 24.61 0.87
C PHE A 85 -1.55 24.90 -0.57
N GLN A 86 -2.13 26.08 -0.78
CA GLN A 86 -2.63 26.53 -2.06
C GLN A 86 -1.71 27.63 -2.58
N MET A 87 -1.24 27.48 -3.81
CA MET A 87 -0.36 28.44 -4.46
C MET A 87 -1.11 29.17 -5.56
N ASN A 88 -1.39 30.44 -5.33
CA ASN A 88 -1.90 31.34 -6.35
C ASN A 88 -0.76 31.71 -7.29
N GLY A 89 -0.90 31.45 -8.59
CA GLY A 89 0.14 31.74 -9.58
C GLY A 89 -0.40 32.37 -10.84
N ASN A 90 0.36 33.31 -11.38
CA ASN A 90 0.17 33.88 -12.71
C ASN A 90 1.40 33.57 -13.56
N PHE A 91 1.15 33.17 -14.81
CA PHE A 91 2.14 32.61 -15.69
C PHE A 91 2.14 33.33 -17.04
N SER A 92 3.33 33.58 -17.56
CA SER A 92 3.57 34.15 -18.89
C SER A 92 4.47 33.22 -19.68
N PHE A 93 4.06 32.88 -20.90
CA PHE A 93 4.81 32.01 -21.80
C PHE A 93 5.52 32.82 -22.91
N GLY A 94 6.34 33.79 -22.48
CA GLY A 94 7.03 34.72 -23.36
C GLY A 94 6.23 35.91 -23.85
N ASP A 95 5.14 36.26 -23.15
CA ASP A 95 4.27 37.39 -23.52
C ASP A 95 4.63 38.69 -22.76
N TYR A 96 4.78 38.60 -21.43
CA TYR A 96 5.33 39.66 -20.58
C TYR A 96 6.38 39.11 -19.61
N PHE A 97 7.18 40.01 -19.03
CA PHE A 97 8.22 39.70 -18.05
C PHE A 97 8.13 40.66 -16.84
N LYS A 98 9.25 41.09 -16.24
CA LYS A 98 9.28 41.90 -15.00
C LYS A 98 8.38 43.13 -15.03
N ALA A 99 8.40 43.89 -16.12
CA ALA A 99 7.63 45.13 -16.28
C ALA A 99 6.10 44.91 -16.31
N GLY A 100 5.64 43.68 -16.56
CA GLY A 100 4.23 43.29 -16.42
C GLY A 100 3.95 42.66 -15.05
N ALA A 101 4.82 41.75 -14.60
CA ALA A 101 4.60 40.97 -13.37
C ALA A 101 4.57 41.85 -12.10
N ILE A 102 5.54 42.76 -11.95
CA ILE A 102 5.68 43.58 -10.74
C ILE A 102 4.47 44.54 -10.56
N PRO A 103 4.04 45.32 -11.57
CA PRO A 103 2.87 46.19 -11.41
C PRO A 103 1.58 45.44 -11.13
N LEU A 104 1.35 44.27 -11.76
CA LEU A 104 0.15 43.45 -11.49
C LEU A 104 0.12 42.96 -10.05
N ALA A 105 1.25 42.47 -9.53
CA ALA A 105 1.35 42.03 -8.15
C ALA A 105 1.14 43.19 -7.15
N TRP A 106 1.72 44.36 -7.44
CA TRP A 106 1.54 45.56 -6.63
C TRP A 106 0.09 46.06 -6.63
N GLU A 107 -0.56 46.11 -7.80
CA GLU A 107 -1.95 46.55 -7.94
C GLU A 107 -2.86 45.65 -7.11
N LEU A 108 -2.80 44.32 -7.27
CA LEU A 108 -3.66 43.42 -6.50
C LEU A 108 -3.45 43.57 -4.99
N SER A 109 -2.19 43.71 -4.56
CA SER A 109 -1.83 43.84 -3.15
C SER A 109 -2.40 45.10 -2.51
N THR A 110 -2.29 46.25 -3.17
CA THR A 110 -2.59 47.57 -2.59
C THR A 110 -3.98 48.11 -2.93
N LYS A 111 -4.58 47.67 -4.04
CA LYS A 111 -5.90 48.11 -4.49
C LYS A 111 -6.95 47.88 -3.40
N PRO A 112 -7.87 48.84 -3.14
CA PRO A 112 -8.86 48.71 -2.08
C PRO A 112 -9.74 47.47 -2.20
N VAL A 113 -10.16 46.92 -1.06
CA VAL A 113 -11.08 45.76 -1.01
C VAL A 113 -12.40 46.05 -1.73
N SER A 114 -12.89 47.29 -1.72
CA SER A 114 -14.09 47.71 -2.44
C SER A 114 -13.94 47.64 -3.97
N GLU A 115 -12.71 47.63 -4.49
CA GLU A 115 -12.40 47.60 -5.92
C GLU A 115 -11.84 46.25 -6.38
N GLY A 116 -11.95 45.21 -5.53
CA GLY A 116 -11.52 43.86 -5.84
C GLY A 116 -10.06 43.53 -5.47
N GLY A 117 -9.30 44.47 -4.89
CA GLY A 117 -7.95 44.20 -4.39
C GLY A 117 -7.91 43.61 -2.98
N PHE A 118 -6.71 43.47 -2.43
CA PHE A 118 -6.47 43.02 -1.05
C PHE A 118 -6.47 44.15 -0.01
N GLY A 119 -6.22 45.40 -0.43
CA GLY A 119 -6.23 46.57 0.44
C GLY A 119 -5.12 46.54 1.50
N LEU A 120 -3.97 45.94 1.19
CA LEU A 120 -2.80 46.00 2.06
C LEU A 120 -2.26 47.44 2.10
N ASP A 121 -1.84 47.86 3.29
CA ASP A 121 -1.17 49.15 3.50
C ASP A 121 0.15 49.18 2.72
N PRO A 122 0.31 50.05 1.69
CA PRO A 122 1.54 50.16 0.92
C PRO A 122 2.75 50.50 1.78
N GLU A 123 2.56 51.14 2.94
CA GLU A 123 3.66 51.50 3.83
C GLU A 123 4.24 50.30 4.60
N ARG A 124 3.54 49.16 4.58
CA ARG A 124 3.96 47.94 5.25
C ARG A 124 4.53 46.89 4.29
N ILE A 125 4.55 47.17 2.99
CA ILE A 125 5.06 46.24 1.98
C ILE A 125 6.54 46.51 1.70
N TRP A 126 7.31 45.43 1.67
CA TRP A 126 8.73 45.39 1.33
C TRP A 126 8.94 44.45 0.14
N ALA A 127 9.99 44.70 -0.65
CA ALA A 127 10.41 43.81 -1.73
C ALA A 127 11.85 43.36 -1.51
N THR A 128 12.14 42.09 -1.79
CA THR A 128 13.51 41.61 -1.98
C THR A 128 13.81 41.37 -3.45
N VAL A 129 15.06 41.56 -3.87
CA VAL A 129 15.49 41.42 -5.27
C VAL A 129 16.84 40.72 -5.32
N TYR A 130 17.07 39.88 -6.34
CA TYR A 130 18.35 39.21 -6.56
C TYR A 130 19.52 40.22 -6.71
N LEU A 131 20.71 39.85 -6.21
CA LEU A 131 21.88 40.75 -6.13
C LEU A 131 22.17 41.53 -7.42
N ASP A 132 22.01 40.91 -8.58
CA ASP A 132 22.38 41.48 -9.88
C ASP A 132 21.17 41.93 -10.72
N ASP A 133 19.97 42.05 -10.13
CA ASP A 133 18.74 42.40 -10.85
C ASP A 133 18.33 43.88 -10.65
N ASP A 134 19.12 44.79 -11.24
CA ASP A 134 18.85 46.24 -11.21
C ASP A 134 17.53 46.62 -11.91
N GLU A 135 17.12 45.83 -12.91
CA GLU A 135 15.89 46.04 -13.65
C GLU A 135 14.66 45.95 -12.74
N ALA A 136 14.59 44.90 -11.90
CA ALA A 136 13.49 44.72 -10.95
C ALA A 136 13.43 45.86 -9.92
N ILE A 137 14.58 46.36 -9.44
CA ILE A 137 14.65 47.49 -8.50
C ILE A 137 14.04 48.75 -9.10
N GLU A 138 14.40 49.08 -10.35
CA GLU A 138 13.87 50.26 -11.02
C GLU A 138 12.37 50.15 -11.32
N ILE A 139 11.86 48.93 -11.57
CA ILE A 139 10.42 48.71 -11.73
C ILE A 139 9.69 48.86 -10.40
N TRP A 140 10.22 48.32 -9.29
CA TRP A 140 9.64 48.50 -7.96
C TRP A 140 9.56 49.96 -7.55
N LYS A 141 10.60 50.76 -7.80
CA LYS A 141 10.55 52.22 -7.54
C LYS A 141 9.42 52.91 -8.30
N LYS A 142 9.13 52.48 -9.54
CA LYS A 142 8.02 53.04 -10.35
C LYS A 142 6.63 52.69 -9.81
N THR A 143 6.50 51.67 -8.96
CA THR A 143 5.24 51.37 -8.26
C THR A 143 4.94 52.33 -7.11
N GLY A 144 5.93 53.14 -6.70
CA GLY A 144 5.85 54.03 -5.54
C GLY A 144 6.53 53.49 -4.28
N MET A 145 7.15 52.31 -4.34
CA MET A 145 7.88 51.72 -3.21
C MET A 145 9.17 52.52 -2.90
N PRO A 146 9.40 52.95 -1.64
CA PRO A 146 10.65 53.60 -1.24
C PRO A 146 11.88 52.70 -1.41
N ALA A 147 13.02 53.29 -1.79
CA ALA A 147 14.25 52.54 -2.04
C ALA A 147 14.76 51.76 -0.81
N GLU A 148 14.57 52.29 0.40
CA GLU A 148 14.91 51.62 1.66
C GLU A 148 14.10 50.34 1.94
N ARG A 149 12.97 50.13 1.25
CA ARG A 149 12.15 48.92 1.36
C ARG A 149 12.40 47.90 0.25
N ILE A 150 13.36 48.17 -0.64
CA ILE A 150 13.79 47.27 -1.71
C ILE A 150 15.17 46.71 -1.32
N VAL A 151 15.21 45.47 -0.84
CA VAL A 151 16.40 44.86 -0.24
C VAL A 151 17.03 43.83 -1.19
N ARG A 152 18.36 43.88 -1.39
CA ARG A 152 19.04 42.86 -2.22
C ARG A 152 19.33 41.59 -1.42
N ARG A 153 19.10 40.41 -2.02
CA ARG A 153 19.49 39.11 -1.44
C ARG A 153 20.23 38.22 -2.42
N GLY A 154 21.01 37.30 -1.86
CA GLY A 154 21.75 36.29 -2.60
C GLY A 154 20.89 35.16 -3.18
N LYS A 155 21.58 34.20 -3.77
CA LYS A 155 21.00 33.04 -4.48
C LYS A 155 20.09 32.18 -3.61
N LYS A 156 20.42 32.04 -2.33
CA LYS A 156 19.59 31.32 -1.37
C LYS A 156 18.16 31.84 -1.30
N ASP A 157 17.94 33.14 -1.43
CA ASP A 157 16.63 33.75 -1.19
C ASP A 157 15.97 34.15 -2.51
N ASN A 158 16.70 34.88 -3.37
CA ASN A 158 16.15 35.45 -4.60
C ASN A 158 16.58 34.73 -5.90
N PHE A 159 16.85 33.43 -5.84
CA PHE A 159 16.96 32.59 -7.04
C PHE A 159 16.13 31.32 -6.83
N TRP A 160 15.20 31.07 -7.76
CA TRP A 160 14.20 30.02 -7.58
C TRP A 160 14.34 28.91 -8.61
N SER A 161 14.14 27.68 -8.14
CA SER A 161 13.96 26.48 -8.95
C SER A 161 13.07 25.48 -8.21
N MET A 162 12.58 24.47 -8.92
CA MET A 162 11.76 23.39 -8.34
C MET A 162 12.55 22.42 -7.42
N GLY A 163 13.88 22.58 -7.31
CA GLY A 163 14.75 21.63 -6.62
C GLY A 163 15.08 20.36 -7.42
N ILE A 164 14.67 20.31 -8.68
CA ILE A 164 14.95 19.25 -9.66
C ILE A 164 15.35 19.89 -11.00
N PRO A 165 15.89 19.13 -11.97
CA PRO A 165 16.17 19.66 -13.30
C PRO A 165 14.92 20.29 -13.94
N GLY A 166 15.08 21.46 -14.56
CA GLY A 166 13.96 22.21 -15.13
C GLY A 166 14.22 23.72 -15.26
N PRO A 167 13.17 24.53 -15.49
CA PRO A 167 13.30 25.97 -15.58
C PRO A 167 13.61 26.61 -14.22
N ALA A 168 14.36 27.70 -14.25
CA ALA A 168 14.78 28.46 -13.08
C ALA A 168 15.05 29.93 -13.44
N GLY A 169 15.20 30.78 -12.42
CA GLY A 169 15.56 32.18 -12.64
C GLY A 169 15.73 32.98 -11.35
N PRO A 170 16.27 34.21 -11.45
CA PRO A 170 16.20 35.15 -10.34
C PRO A 170 14.75 35.47 -10.01
N CYS A 171 14.49 35.88 -8.78
CA CYS A 171 13.15 36.25 -8.36
C CYS A 171 13.15 37.50 -7.48
N SER A 172 11.95 38.04 -7.26
CA SER A 172 11.69 39.13 -6.33
C SER A 172 10.51 38.76 -5.44
N GLU A 173 10.64 38.94 -4.14
CA GLU A 173 9.62 38.50 -3.18
C GLU A 173 9.01 39.70 -2.44
N LEU A 174 7.70 39.66 -2.21
CA LEU A 174 6.96 40.63 -1.43
C LEU A 174 6.77 40.16 0.00
N TYR A 175 7.04 41.07 0.93
CA TYR A 175 6.94 40.87 2.36
C TYR A 175 5.98 41.89 2.97
N TYR A 176 5.24 41.47 4.00
CA TYR A 176 4.36 42.34 4.77
C TYR A 176 4.87 42.52 6.20
N ASP A 177 5.06 43.76 6.63
CA ASP A 177 5.41 44.12 8.01
C ASP A 177 4.18 43.99 8.92
N ARG A 178 4.17 42.94 9.74
CA ARG A 178 3.11 42.63 10.69
C ARG A 178 3.15 43.50 11.95
N GLY A 179 4.25 44.23 12.15
CA GLY A 179 4.44 45.21 13.22
C GLY A 179 5.36 44.74 14.35
N PRO A 180 5.70 45.65 15.28
CA PRO A 180 6.74 45.43 16.30
C PRO A 180 6.49 44.28 17.28
N SER A 181 5.26 43.81 17.42
CA SER A 181 4.93 42.66 18.28
C SER A 181 5.52 41.34 17.78
N TYR A 182 5.87 41.27 16.49
CA TYR A 182 6.32 40.03 15.85
C TYR A 182 7.83 39.88 15.75
N GLY A 183 8.61 40.93 15.99
CA GLY A 183 10.06 40.88 15.83
C GLY A 183 10.74 42.25 15.74
N PRO A 184 12.08 42.29 15.76
CA PRO A 184 12.86 43.52 15.62
C PRO A 184 12.62 44.21 14.27
N GLU A 185 12.87 45.53 14.24
CA GLU A 185 12.81 46.32 13.01
C GLU A 185 14.09 46.15 12.17
N GLY A 186 13.97 46.25 10.85
CA GLY A 186 15.12 46.22 9.93
C GLY A 186 14.85 45.56 8.57
N GLY A 187 13.60 45.24 8.26
CA GLY A 187 13.20 44.59 7.01
C GLY A 187 13.41 43.07 7.02
N PRO A 188 13.14 42.39 5.89
CA PRO A 188 13.19 40.94 5.78
C PRO A 188 14.55 40.28 6.06
N GLU A 189 15.63 41.03 6.30
CA GLU A 189 16.96 40.47 6.60
C GLU A 189 17.11 40.12 8.06
N VAL A 190 16.39 40.90 8.88
CA VAL A 190 16.55 40.90 10.32
C VAL A 190 15.59 39.90 10.94
N ASP A 191 14.36 39.79 10.42
CA ASP A 191 13.33 38.90 10.99
C ASP A 191 12.24 38.52 9.98
N GLU A 192 12.12 37.23 9.67
CA GLU A 192 11.10 36.72 8.73
C GLU A 192 9.75 36.36 9.40
N ASP A 193 9.64 36.52 10.73
CA ASP A 193 8.39 36.29 11.46
C ASP A 193 7.55 37.58 11.53
N ARG A 194 8.20 38.75 11.63
CA ARG A 194 7.62 40.10 11.46
C ARG A 194 7.41 40.45 10.01
N TYR A 195 8.42 40.27 9.17
CA TYR A 195 8.32 40.51 7.74
C TYR A 195 7.96 39.19 7.07
N LEU A 196 6.67 38.95 6.85
CA LEU A 196 6.19 37.68 6.32
C LEU A 196 6.16 37.72 4.78
N GLU A 197 6.93 36.83 4.14
CA GLU A 197 6.86 36.61 2.69
C GLU A 197 5.48 36.07 2.33
N PHE A 198 4.80 36.76 1.41
CA PHE A 198 3.49 36.35 0.92
C PHE A 198 3.44 36.08 -0.58
N TRP A 199 4.32 36.67 -1.39
CA TRP A 199 4.32 36.49 -2.85
C TRP A 199 5.73 36.48 -3.45
N ASN A 200 6.10 35.40 -4.14
CA ASN A 200 7.33 35.31 -4.93
C ASN A 200 7.05 35.49 -6.43
N LEU A 201 7.81 36.38 -7.09
CA LEU A 201 7.78 36.65 -8.54
C LEU A 201 9.07 36.11 -9.19
N VAL A 202 8.99 34.94 -9.82
CA VAL A 202 10.12 34.28 -10.47
C VAL A 202 10.23 34.70 -11.94
N PHE A 203 11.40 35.20 -12.29
CA PHE A 203 11.75 35.66 -13.63
C PHE A 203 12.48 34.54 -14.38
N MET A 204 11.74 33.53 -14.80
CA MET A 204 12.30 32.31 -15.39
C MET A 204 12.99 32.61 -16.73
N GLN A 205 14.28 32.29 -16.79
CA GLN A 205 15.11 32.56 -17.97
C GLN A 205 16.23 31.54 -18.18
N HIS A 206 16.45 30.61 -17.25
CA HIS A 206 17.50 29.60 -17.34
C HIS A 206 16.93 28.18 -17.22
N GLU A 207 17.59 27.22 -17.84
CA GLU A 207 17.40 25.80 -17.59
C GLU A 207 18.53 25.27 -16.69
N ILE A 208 18.18 24.43 -15.71
CA ILE A 208 19.14 23.85 -14.77
C ILE A 208 19.11 22.32 -14.77
N THR A 209 20.27 21.72 -14.50
CA THR A 209 20.47 20.27 -14.29
C THR A 209 21.37 20.03 -13.07
N ASP A 210 21.63 18.77 -12.74
CA ASP A 210 22.56 18.36 -11.68
C ASP A 210 22.26 19.02 -10.32
N VAL A 211 20.97 19.15 -9.98
CA VAL A 211 20.51 19.83 -8.77
C VAL A 211 20.86 19.02 -7.53
N LYS A 212 21.70 19.59 -6.66
CA LYS A 212 22.10 19.00 -5.38
C LYS A 212 21.53 19.77 -4.18
N SER A 213 21.31 21.07 -4.34
CA SER A 213 20.71 21.92 -3.33
C SER A 213 20.07 23.16 -3.97
N LYS A 214 19.47 24.03 -3.14
CA LYS A 214 18.91 25.32 -3.58
C LYS A 214 19.97 26.24 -4.21
N GLU A 215 21.25 26.02 -3.92
CA GLU A 215 22.34 26.88 -4.41
C GLU A 215 23.33 26.15 -5.32
N ASP A 216 23.38 24.81 -5.24
CA ASP A 216 24.28 23.95 -6.04
C ASP A 216 23.49 23.21 -7.13
N PHE A 217 23.61 23.73 -8.35
CA PHE A 217 23.06 23.18 -9.58
C PHE A 217 23.83 23.76 -10.77
N ARG A 218 23.73 23.09 -11.93
CA ARG A 218 24.34 23.54 -13.16
C ARG A 218 23.31 24.26 -14.02
N ILE A 219 23.59 25.51 -14.40
CA ILE A 219 22.85 26.19 -15.48
C ILE A 219 23.36 25.62 -16.80
N VAL A 220 22.46 25.07 -17.63
CA VAL A 220 22.82 24.46 -18.92
C VAL A 220 22.64 25.39 -20.11
N GLY A 221 21.77 26.40 -19.98
CA GLY A 221 21.52 27.41 -20.99
C GLY A 221 20.32 28.28 -20.63
N ASP A 222 20.00 29.21 -21.52
CA ASP A 222 18.80 30.05 -21.40
C ASP A 222 17.56 29.31 -21.92
N LEU A 223 16.40 29.61 -21.34
CA LEU A 223 15.12 29.09 -21.82
C LEU A 223 14.80 29.67 -23.20
N PRO A 224 13.98 28.98 -24.03
CA PRO A 224 13.60 29.46 -25.37
C PRO A 224 12.94 30.85 -25.36
N LYS A 225 12.28 31.22 -24.26
CA LYS A 225 11.68 32.53 -24.00
C LYS A 225 11.85 32.87 -22.52
N GLN A 226 11.89 34.16 -22.21
CA GLN A 226 11.74 34.63 -20.83
C GLN A 226 10.29 34.46 -20.38
N ASN A 227 10.07 33.84 -19.24
CA ASN A 227 8.75 33.46 -18.75
C ASN A 227 8.51 34.03 -17.34
N ILE A 228 7.25 34.12 -16.94
CA ILE A 228 6.87 34.46 -15.57
C ILE A 228 6.28 33.22 -14.91
N ASP A 229 6.75 32.96 -13.70
CA ASP A 229 6.11 32.09 -12.72
C ASP A 229 5.97 32.92 -11.44
N THR A 230 4.77 32.94 -10.85
CA THR A 230 4.59 33.53 -9.54
C THR A 230 3.97 32.53 -8.59
N GLY A 231 4.32 32.66 -7.32
CA GLY A 231 3.77 31.85 -6.24
C GLY A 231 3.42 32.74 -5.06
N MET A 232 2.13 33.01 -4.87
CA MET A 232 1.60 33.64 -3.67
C MET A 232 0.96 32.56 -2.79
N GLY A 233 1.50 32.37 -1.58
CA GLY A 233 0.98 31.40 -0.63
C GLY A 233 -0.38 31.84 -0.10
N LEU A 234 -1.46 31.17 -0.53
CA LEU A 234 -2.83 31.58 -0.21
C LEU A 234 -3.08 31.63 1.30
N GLU A 235 -2.59 30.64 2.04
CA GLU A 235 -2.71 30.58 3.50
C GLU A 235 -1.99 31.75 4.19
N ARG A 236 -0.87 32.22 3.64
CA ARG A 236 -0.10 33.33 4.22
C ARG A 236 -0.79 34.66 4.00
N ILE A 237 -1.24 34.94 2.77
CA ILE A 237 -2.01 36.15 2.50
C ILE A 237 -3.36 36.14 3.25
N ALA A 238 -4.01 34.97 3.39
CA ALA A 238 -5.20 34.83 4.21
C ALA A 238 -4.93 35.16 5.69
N SER A 239 -3.79 34.72 6.23
CA SER A 239 -3.39 35.05 7.61
C SER A 239 -3.26 36.56 7.81
N ILE A 240 -2.63 37.26 6.86
CA ILE A 240 -2.50 38.73 6.86
C ILE A 240 -3.89 39.39 6.79
N LEU A 241 -4.73 38.99 5.83
CA LEU A 241 -6.05 39.62 5.59
C LEU A 241 -7.11 39.25 6.62
N GLN A 242 -6.87 38.24 7.45
CA GLN A 242 -7.72 37.89 8.59
C GLN A 242 -7.18 38.45 9.91
N GLY A 243 -5.93 38.94 9.93
CA GLY A 243 -5.30 39.49 11.12
C GLY A 243 -5.00 38.43 12.17
N VAL A 244 -4.64 37.22 11.75
CA VAL A 244 -4.32 36.09 12.64
C VAL A 244 -2.82 35.80 12.68
N ASP A 245 -2.38 35.09 13.72
CA ASP A 245 -0.94 34.98 14.03
C ASP A 245 -0.19 33.98 13.14
N ASN A 246 -0.89 32.97 12.61
CA ASN A 246 -0.29 31.89 11.84
C ASN A 246 -1.32 31.22 10.92
N LEU A 247 -0.82 30.39 9.99
CA LEU A 247 -1.66 29.72 9.00
C LEU A 247 -2.71 28.78 9.61
N TYR A 248 -2.51 28.28 10.83
CA TYR A 248 -3.45 27.35 11.47
C TYR A 248 -4.68 28.05 12.04
N GLU A 249 -4.65 29.38 12.08
CA GLU A 249 -5.72 30.23 12.62
C GLU A 249 -6.65 30.79 11.56
N ILE A 250 -6.37 30.55 10.28
CA ILE A 250 -7.24 30.95 9.18
C ILE A 250 -8.55 30.14 9.20
N ASP A 251 -9.58 30.68 8.55
CA ASP A 251 -10.91 30.07 8.42
C ASP A 251 -10.93 28.64 7.86
N GLU A 252 -9.96 28.25 7.02
CA GLU A 252 -9.88 26.88 6.47
C GLU A 252 -9.23 25.85 7.42
N VAL A 253 -8.54 26.27 8.49
CA VAL A 253 -7.77 25.38 9.38
C VAL A 253 -8.25 25.44 10.83
N ARG A 254 -8.54 26.64 11.34
CA ARG A 254 -8.94 26.87 12.73
C ARG A 254 -10.13 26.03 13.19
N PRO A 255 -11.18 25.78 12.37
CA PRO A 255 -12.30 24.94 12.82
C PRO A 255 -11.90 23.49 13.12
N ILE A 256 -11.00 22.90 12.33
CA ILE A 256 -10.50 21.54 12.55
C ILE A 256 -9.71 21.48 13.87
N LEU A 257 -8.86 22.49 14.09
CA LEU A 257 -8.10 22.66 15.32
C LEU A 257 -9.02 22.79 16.54
N ALA A 258 -10.05 23.63 16.44
CA ALA A 258 -11.02 23.85 17.49
C ALA A 258 -11.78 22.57 17.85
N ARG A 259 -12.18 21.78 16.85
CA ARG A 259 -12.82 20.49 17.07
C ARG A 259 -11.90 19.49 17.80
N ALA A 260 -10.63 19.42 17.40
CA ALA A 260 -9.65 18.58 18.09
C ALA A 260 -9.42 19.02 19.55
N ALA A 261 -9.39 20.33 19.81
CA ALA A 261 -9.26 20.89 21.15
C ALA A 261 -10.47 20.54 22.02
N GLU A 262 -11.68 20.65 21.48
CA GLU A 262 -12.93 20.26 22.14
C GLU A 262 -12.93 18.78 22.52
N MET A 263 -12.64 17.89 21.55
CA MET A 263 -12.59 16.44 21.78
C MET A 263 -11.60 16.06 22.88
N THR A 264 -10.45 16.71 22.94
CA THR A 264 -9.38 16.39 23.89
C THR A 264 -9.50 17.13 25.23
N GLY A 265 -10.43 18.07 25.36
CA GLY A 265 -10.54 18.97 26.52
C GLY A 265 -9.35 19.93 26.68
N LYS A 266 -8.54 20.10 25.62
CA LYS A 266 -7.38 20.99 25.61
C LYS A 266 -7.79 22.39 25.19
N GLN A 267 -7.02 23.38 25.63
CA GLN A 267 -7.22 24.78 25.22
C GLN A 267 -6.04 25.23 24.37
N TYR A 268 -6.32 25.60 23.11
CA TYR A 268 -5.33 26.22 22.24
C TYR A 268 -5.14 27.70 22.61
N GLY A 269 -3.90 28.17 22.68
CA GLY A 269 -3.63 29.59 22.90
C GLY A 269 -3.18 29.95 24.33
N VAL A 270 -3.20 29.00 25.28
CA VAL A 270 -3.01 29.30 26.71
C VAL A 270 -1.54 29.62 27.04
N ARG A 271 -0.60 29.06 26.28
CA ARG A 271 0.86 29.26 26.44
C ARG A 271 1.54 29.30 25.06
N SER A 272 1.03 30.16 24.19
CA SER A 272 1.53 30.34 22.83
C SER A 272 2.21 31.70 22.73
N GLY A 273 3.47 31.74 22.29
CA GLY A 273 4.06 32.96 21.75
C GLY A 273 3.67 33.14 20.29
N HIS A 274 3.86 34.36 19.75
CA HIS A 274 3.71 34.60 18.30
C HIS A 274 4.67 33.73 17.47
N ALA A 275 5.81 33.34 18.06
CA ALA A 275 6.71 32.35 17.51
C ALA A 275 6.24 30.93 17.89
N ALA A 276 5.90 30.12 16.88
CA ALA A 276 5.34 28.79 17.08
C ALA A 276 6.32 27.81 17.79
N ASN A 277 7.62 28.04 17.72
CA ASN A 277 8.65 27.24 18.40
C ASN A 277 8.69 27.47 19.93
N GLN A 278 8.00 28.50 20.42
CA GLN A 278 7.81 28.78 21.84
C GLN A 278 6.43 28.31 22.33
N SER A 279 5.61 27.71 21.46
CA SER A 279 4.28 27.23 21.82
C SER A 279 4.34 25.94 22.64
N HIS A 280 3.37 25.78 23.54
CA HIS A 280 3.22 24.55 24.32
C HIS A 280 3.09 23.31 23.41
N PRO A 281 3.62 22.13 23.80
CA PRO A 281 3.52 20.91 22.99
C PRO A 281 2.09 20.52 22.57
N ASP A 282 1.09 20.86 23.39
CA ASP A 282 -0.31 20.61 23.06
C ASP A 282 -0.78 21.47 21.86
N ASP A 283 -0.36 22.72 21.77
CA ASP A 283 -0.67 23.60 20.63
C ASP A 283 -0.03 23.08 19.34
N VAL A 284 1.23 22.61 19.43
CA VAL A 284 1.93 22.01 18.29
C VAL A 284 1.15 20.79 17.78
N ARG A 285 0.70 19.90 18.67
CA ARG A 285 -0.10 18.72 18.28
C ARG A 285 -1.44 19.11 17.66
N LEU A 286 -2.13 20.10 18.23
CA LEU A 286 -3.39 20.61 17.68
C LEU A 286 -3.22 21.18 16.25
N ARG A 287 -2.11 21.89 15.99
CA ARG A 287 -1.76 22.38 14.65
C ARG A 287 -1.45 21.24 13.68
N VAL A 288 -0.67 20.25 14.11
CA VAL A 288 -0.35 19.04 13.32
C VAL A 288 -1.63 18.30 12.93
N ILE A 289 -2.57 18.11 13.88
CA ILE A 289 -3.85 17.46 13.62
C ILE A 289 -4.61 18.22 12.53
N ALA A 290 -4.76 19.55 12.67
CA ALA A 290 -5.52 20.36 11.74
C ALA A 290 -4.94 20.33 10.32
N ASP A 291 -3.61 20.50 10.18
CA ASP A 291 -2.91 20.45 8.90
C ASP A 291 -3.01 19.07 8.23
N HIS A 292 -2.73 18.00 8.98
CA HIS A 292 -2.63 16.67 8.42
C HIS A 292 -3.99 16.06 8.10
N VAL A 293 -5.05 16.36 8.86
CA VAL A 293 -6.43 15.97 8.50
C VAL A 293 -6.84 16.66 7.20
N ARG A 294 -6.60 17.97 7.07
CA ARG A 294 -6.85 18.73 5.85
C ARG A 294 -6.06 18.17 4.67
N THR A 295 -4.78 17.88 4.86
CA THR A 295 -3.90 17.32 3.82
C THR A 295 -4.39 15.95 3.36
N SER A 296 -4.85 15.11 4.29
CA SER A 296 -5.34 13.77 4.00
C SER A 296 -6.65 13.80 3.20
N LEU A 297 -7.56 14.73 3.55
CA LEU A 297 -8.77 15.00 2.76
C LEU A 297 -8.43 15.36 1.31
N MET A 298 -7.50 16.30 1.09
CA MET A 298 -7.11 16.74 -0.25
C MET A 298 -6.46 15.63 -1.07
N LEU A 299 -5.57 14.83 -0.46
CA LEU A 299 -4.90 13.72 -1.12
C LEU A 299 -5.88 12.62 -1.57
N ILE A 300 -6.79 12.21 -0.69
CA ILE A 300 -7.79 11.18 -1.01
C ILE A 300 -8.81 11.72 -2.01
N GLY A 301 -9.16 13.01 -1.91
CA GLY A 301 -9.95 13.73 -2.90
C GLY A 301 -9.34 13.61 -4.30
N ASP A 302 -8.03 13.85 -4.43
CA ASP A 302 -7.29 13.72 -5.70
C ASP A 302 -6.92 12.26 -6.08
N GLY A 303 -7.57 11.27 -5.45
CA GLY A 303 -7.48 9.86 -5.83
C GLY A 303 -6.31 9.08 -5.21
N VAL A 304 -5.56 9.65 -4.26
CA VAL A 304 -4.52 8.91 -3.55
C VAL A 304 -5.13 8.01 -2.50
N THR A 305 -4.85 6.71 -2.56
CA THR A 305 -5.27 5.73 -1.57
C THR A 305 -4.13 5.40 -0.60
N PRO A 306 -4.40 5.14 0.69
CA PRO A 306 -3.38 4.69 1.64
C PRO A 306 -2.73 3.40 1.16
N SER A 307 -1.40 3.36 1.04
CA SER A 307 -0.63 2.17 0.61
C SER A 307 0.73 2.09 1.32
N ASN A 308 1.47 0.98 1.15
CA ASN A 308 2.81 0.81 1.76
C ASN A 308 3.94 1.47 0.94
N GLU A 309 3.67 2.01 -0.24
CA GLU A 309 4.70 2.52 -1.15
C GLU A 309 4.29 3.83 -1.85
N GLY A 310 5.29 4.56 -2.36
CA GLY A 310 5.08 5.76 -3.17
C GLY A 310 4.20 6.82 -2.50
N ARG A 311 3.19 7.31 -3.24
CA ARG A 311 2.27 8.37 -2.78
C ARG A 311 1.38 7.91 -1.62
N GLY A 312 0.90 6.67 -1.68
CA GLY A 312 0.05 6.09 -0.63
C GLY A 312 0.77 5.94 0.71
N TYR A 313 2.09 5.69 0.68
CA TYR A 313 2.93 5.69 1.89
C TYR A 313 2.96 7.07 2.56
N VAL A 314 3.13 8.14 1.77
CA VAL A 314 3.16 9.51 2.30
C VAL A 314 1.82 9.88 2.92
N LEU A 315 0.70 9.54 2.25
CA LEU A 315 -0.64 9.73 2.81
C LEU A 315 -0.78 9.02 4.17
N ARG A 316 -0.36 7.76 4.27
CA ARG A 316 -0.36 7.05 5.57
C ARG A 316 0.45 7.75 6.63
N ARG A 317 1.67 8.19 6.30
CA ARG A 317 2.53 8.90 7.26
C ARG A 317 1.82 10.13 7.84
N ILE A 318 1.16 10.91 6.98
CA ILE A 318 0.40 12.12 7.37
C ILE A 318 -0.80 11.75 8.25
N MET A 319 -1.63 10.81 7.81
CA MET A 319 -2.81 10.37 8.57
C MET A 319 -2.43 9.84 9.95
N ARG A 320 -1.42 8.97 10.02
CA ARG A 320 -0.97 8.33 11.26
C ARG A 320 -0.39 9.34 12.25
N ARG A 321 0.32 10.37 11.77
CA ARG A 321 0.79 11.50 12.61
C ARG A 321 -0.37 12.29 13.22
N ALA A 322 -1.45 12.53 12.46
CA ALA A 322 -2.65 13.18 13.00
C ALA A 322 -3.34 12.31 14.07
N ILE A 323 -3.58 11.04 13.77
CA ILE A 323 -4.22 10.07 14.68
C ILE A 323 -3.39 9.89 15.95
N ARG A 324 -2.06 9.80 15.84
CA ARG A 324 -1.20 9.73 17.01
C ARG A 324 -1.26 11.02 17.84
N SER A 325 -1.19 12.17 17.19
CA SER A 325 -1.17 13.47 17.88
C SER A 325 -2.41 13.65 18.76
N ILE A 326 -3.60 13.27 18.26
CA ILE A 326 -4.83 13.37 19.05
C ILE A 326 -4.89 12.35 20.19
N ARG A 327 -4.31 11.15 20.02
CA ARG A 327 -4.15 10.18 21.12
C ARG A 327 -3.23 10.67 22.23
N LEU A 328 -2.13 11.32 21.87
CA LEU A 328 -1.20 11.94 22.83
C LEU A 328 -1.84 13.09 23.61
N LEU A 329 -2.86 13.75 23.04
CA LEU A 329 -3.66 14.74 23.75
C LEU A 329 -4.72 14.14 24.68
N GLY A 330 -4.94 12.82 24.62
CA GLY A 330 -5.80 12.08 25.54
C GLY A 330 -7.00 11.39 24.90
N TRP A 331 -7.27 11.60 23.60
CA TRP A 331 -8.42 11.00 22.92
C TRP A 331 -8.11 9.60 22.40
N GLN A 332 -8.72 8.54 22.97
CA GLN A 332 -8.38 7.16 22.61
C GLN A 332 -9.27 6.53 21.54
N GLU A 333 -10.39 7.18 21.21
CA GLU A 333 -11.35 6.70 20.22
C GLU A 333 -10.98 7.15 18.80
N ARG A 334 -11.82 6.77 17.82
CA ARG A 334 -11.71 7.25 16.44
C ARG A 334 -11.86 8.76 16.40
N ALA A 335 -11.01 9.43 15.64
CA ALA A 335 -10.97 10.88 15.53
C ALA A 335 -11.33 11.39 14.14
N LEU A 336 -10.98 10.65 13.07
CA LEU A 336 -11.31 11.08 11.71
C LEU A 336 -12.82 11.22 11.44
N PRO A 337 -13.72 10.38 12.01
CA PRO A 337 -15.16 10.59 11.92
C PRO A 337 -15.65 11.96 12.39
N GLU A 338 -14.94 12.57 13.34
CA GLU A 338 -15.29 13.88 13.90
C GLU A 338 -14.56 15.04 13.21
N LEU A 339 -13.31 14.81 12.79
CA LEU A 339 -12.45 15.86 12.24
C LEU A 339 -12.56 16.02 10.72
N LEU A 340 -12.73 14.93 9.98
CA LEU A 340 -12.75 14.94 8.52
C LEU A 340 -13.98 15.68 7.93
N PRO A 341 -15.20 15.57 8.51
CA PRO A 341 -16.34 16.37 8.05
C PRO A 341 -16.11 17.88 8.23
N VAL A 342 -15.46 18.30 9.31
CA VAL A 342 -15.10 19.71 9.54
C VAL A 342 -14.10 20.18 8.47
N ALA A 343 -13.11 19.35 8.15
CA ALA A 343 -12.16 19.66 7.09
C ALA A 343 -12.85 19.79 5.71
N ARG A 344 -13.81 18.92 5.40
CA ARG A 344 -14.65 19.03 4.19
C ARG A 344 -15.36 20.38 4.14
N ASP A 345 -16.05 20.74 5.21
CA ASP A 345 -16.85 21.97 5.25
C ASP A 345 -15.99 23.24 5.11
N CYS A 346 -14.76 23.21 5.65
CA CYS A 346 -13.78 24.27 5.47
C CYS A 346 -13.32 24.41 4.01
N MET A 347 -13.05 23.30 3.31
CA MET A 347 -12.45 23.31 1.98
C MET A 347 -13.46 23.35 0.83
N ALA A 348 -14.69 22.86 1.04
CA ALA A 348 -15.75 22.76 0.03
C ALA A 348 -16.09 24.09 -0.69
N PRO A 349 -16.04 25.27 -0.05
CA PRO A 349 -16.22 26.55 -0.75
C PRO A 349 -15.19 26.82 -1.86
N SER A 350 -13.97 26.28 -1.70
CA SER A 350 -12.89 26.39 -2.67
C SER A 350 -12.83 25.18 -3.61
N TYR A 351 -13.31 24.02 -3.17
CA TYR A 351 -13.22 22.70 -3.82
C TYR A 351 -14.53 21.89 -3.60
N PRO A 352 -15.62 22.22 -4.31
CA PRO A 352 -16.93 21.60 -4.11
C PRO A 352 -16.93 20.07 -4.33
N GLU A 353 -16.02 19.55 -5.16
CA GLU A 353 -15.86 18.13 -5.43
C GLU A 353 -15.61 17.30 -4.14
N LEU A 354 -15.01 17.91 -3.11
CA LEU A 354 -14.77 17.23 -1.83
C LEU A 354 -16.06 16.91 -1.08
N ALA A 355 -17.11 17.71 -1.27
CA ALA A 355 -18.42 17.45 -0.68
C ALA A 355 -19.19 16.38 -1.47
N GLU A 356 -19.10 16.43 -2.80
CA GLU A 356 -19.73 15.45 -3.70
C GLU A 356 -19.15 14.04 -3.50
N GLU A 357 -17.83 13.94 -3.32
CA GLU A 357 -17.13 12.66 -3.16
C GLU A 357 -16.85 12.27 -1.70
N PHE A 358 -17.43 12.99 -0.72
CA PHE A 358 -17.04 12.84 0.68
C PHE A 358 -17.19 11.42 1.22
N GLN A 359 -18.23 10.68 0.79
CA GLN A 359 -18.45 9.31 1.24
C GLN A 359 -17.23 8.44 0.93
N ARG A 360 -16.80 8.42 -0.34
CA ARG A 360 -15.60 7.72 -0.82
C ARG A 360 -14.36 8.14 -0.04
N ILE A 361 -14.17 9.45 0.14
CA ILE A 361 -12.99 9.98 0.84
C ILE A 361 -12.97 9.51 2.30
N SER A 362 -14.12 9.59 2.97
CA SER A 362 -14.29 9.21 4.36
C SER A 362 -14.08 7.71 4.57
N ASP A 363 -14.55 6.85 3.67
CA ASP A 363 -14.39 5.40 3.78
C ASP A 363 -12.91 4.98 3.76
N TYR A 364 -12.09 5.54 2.86
CA TYR A 364 -10.64 5.30 2.87
C TYR A 364 -9.97 5.84 4.13
N ALA A 365 -10.36 7.04 4.56
CA ALA A 365 -9.77 7.69 5.71
C ALA A 365 -10.04 6.88 7.00
N TYR A 366 -11.28 6.46 7.17
CA TYR A 366 -11.79 5.72 8.32
C TYR A 366 -11.24 4.30 8.39
N ALA A 367 -11.12 3.61 7.25
CA ALA A 367 -10.52 2.29 7.18
C ALA A 367 -9.03 2.30 7.56
N GLU A 368 -8.26 3.32 7.12
CA GLU A 368 -6.86 3.46 7.52
C GLU A 368 -6.73 3.80 9.02
N GLU A 369 -7.65 4.60 9.59
CA GLU A 369 -7.67 4.82 11.04
C GLU A 369 -7.91 3.52 11.82
N ASP A 370 -8.90 2.72 11.43
CA ASP A 370 -9.20 1.44 12.08
C ASP A 370 -8.00 0.47 11.99
N SER A 371 -7.39 0.38 10.79
CA SER A 371 -6.18 -0.40 10.54
C SER A 371 -5.02 0.06 11.43
N PHE A 372 -4.76 1.36 11.47
CA PHE A 372 -3.67 1.92 12.26
C PHE A 372 -3.89 1.76 13.76
N LEU A 373 -5.12 1.94 14.27
CA LEU A 373 -5.44 1.71 15.68
C LEU A 373 -5.22 0.25 16.10
N SER A 374 -5.44 -0.71 15.19
CA SER A 374 -5.09 -2.11 15.40
C SER A 374 -3.57 -2.29 15.48
N THR A 375 -2.82 -1.76 14.51
CA THR A 375 -1.35 -1.81 14.47
C THR A 375 -0.71 -1.16 15.70
N LEU A 376 -1.24 -0.01 16.14
CA LEU A 376 -0.73 0.74 17.28
C LEU A 376 -0.91 -0.06 18.58
N ARG A 377 -2.04 -0.76 18.76
CA ARG A 377 -2.25 -1.66 19.91
C ARG A 377 -1.26 -2.82 19.94
N ALA A 378 -0.99 -3.44 18.79
CA ALA A 378 -0.06 -4.56 18.70
C ALA A 378 1.41 -4.12 18.86
N GLY A 379 1.80 -3.03 18.19
CA GLY A 379 3.19 -2.62 18.09
C GLY A 379 3.72 -1.76 19.24
N THR A 380 2.87 -1.00 19.95
CA THR A 380 3.32 -0.16 21.09
C THR A 380 3.95 -1.01 22.19
N THR A 381 3.32 -2.13 22.57
CA THR A 381 3.86 -3.06 23.57
C THR A 381 5.24 -3.59 23.19
N ILE A 382 5.45 -3.89 21.91
CA ILE A 382 6.71 -4.45 21.39
C ILE A 382 7.80 -3.37 21.36
N LEU A 383 7.44 -2.16 20.93
CA LEU A 383 8.36 -1.03 20.90
C LEU A 383 8.76 -0.59 22.31
N ASP A 384 7.82 -0.50 23.25
CA ASP A 384 8.11 -0.14 24.65
C ASP A 384 9.08 -1.15 25.27
N THR A 385 8.85 -2.46 25.02
CA THR A 385 9.77 -3.51 25.46
C THR A 385 11.17 -3.33 24.84
N ALA A 386 11.25 -3.03 23.55
CA ALA A 386 12.52 -2.84 22.86
C ALA A 386 13.27 -1.57 23.33
N ILE A 387 12.53 -0.49 23.65
CA ILE A 387 13.07 0.74 24.23
C ILE A 387 13.61 0.47 25.63
N ASP A 388 12.84 -0.22 26.47
CA ASP A 388 13.23 -0.56 27.84
C ASP A 388 14.46 -1.47 27.85
N ASP A 389 14.53 -2.45 26.97
CA ASP A 389 15.69 -3.35 26.84
C ASP A 389 16.94 -2.57 26.37
N SER A 390 16.80 -1.65 25.41
CA SER A 390 17.88 -0.76 24.98
C SER A 390 18.37 0.15 26.10
N LYS A 391 17.46 0.77 26.87
CA LYS A 391 17.78 1.61 28.02
C LYS A 391 18.48 0.82 29.13
N LYS A 392 17.97 -0.38 29.47
CA LYS A 392 18.61 -1.28 30.45
C LYS A 392 20.00 -1.74 30.00
N ALA A 393 20.20 -1.93 28.69
CA ALA A 393 21.49 -2.26 28.11
C ALA A 393 22.44 -1.06 27.95
N GLY A 394 22.03 0.15 28.39
CA GLY A 394 22.84 1.36 28.28
C GLY A 394 23.08 1.84 26.85
N LYS A 395 22.23 1.44 25.90
CA LYS A 395 22.34 1.86 24.50
C LYS A 395 21.61 3.19 24.27
N SER A 396 22.20 4.06 23.47
CA SER A 396 21.59 5.34 23.04
C SER A 396 20.73 5.21 21.79
N ALA A 397 20.66 4.01 21.19
CA ALA A 397 19.91 3.77 19.96
C ALA A 397 19.19 2.42 19.95
N LEU A 398 18.01 2.38 19.34
CA LEU A 398 17.31 1.16 18.93
C LEU A 398 18.04 0.56 17.72
N SER A 399 18.30 -0.74 17.74
CA SER A 399 19.03 -1.40 16.67
C SER A 399 18.18 -1.54 15.40
N GLY A 400 18.84 -1.51 14.24
CA GLY A 400 18.17 -1.55 12.93
C GLY A 400 17.36 -2.83 12.70
N ASP A 401 17.77 -3.95 13.31
CA ASP A 401 17.03 -5.23 13.26
C ASP A 401 15.71 -5.17 14.03
N LYS A 402 15.66 -4.48 15.18
CA LYS A 402 14.44 -4.28 15.95
C LYS A 402 13.48 -3.34 15.25
N ALA A 403 14.00 -2.24 14.71
CA ALA A 403 13.24 -1.33 13.86
C ALA A 403 12.70 -2.05 12.61
N PHE A 404 13.52 -2.91 11.98
CA PHE A 404 13.11 -3.72 10.84
C PHE A 404 12.05 -4.75 11.22
N GLN A 405 12.20 -5.43 12.36
CA GLN A 405 11.20 -6.39 12.83
C GLN A 405 9.85 -5.71 13.10
N LEU A 406 9.85 -4.55 13.76
CA LEU A 406 8.65 -3.74 13.98
C LEU A 406 7.96 -3.40 12.66
N HIS A 407 8.72 -2.98 11.66
CA HIS A 407 8.21 -2.62 10.33
C HIS A 407 7.73 -3.84 9.52
N ASP A 408 8.58 -4.84 9.36
CA ASP A 408 8.38 -5.95 8.43
C ASP A 408 7.44 -7.02 9.00
N THR A 409 7.62 -7.40 10.27
CA THR A 409 6.83 -8.47 10.90
C THR A 409 5.50 -7.96 11.44
N TYR A 410 5.50 -6.77 12.05
CA TYR A 410 4.33 -6.25 12.77
C TYR A 410 3.64 -5.07 12.06
N GLY A 411 4.14 -4.65 10.89
CA GLY A 411 3.56 -3.55 10.11
C GLY A 411 3.65 -2.19 10.81
N PHE A 412 4.49 -2.06 11.84
CA PHE A 412 4.63 -0.85 12.64
C PHE A 412 5.54 0.15 11.89
N PRO A 413 5.01 1.31 11.47
CA PRO A 413 5.73 2.19 10.55
C PRO A 413 7.03 2.74 11.15
N ILE A 414 8.10 2.77 10.35
CA ILE A 414 9.42 3.23 10.78
C ILE A 414 9.39 4.69 11.27
N ASP A 415 8.59 5.55 10.63
CA ASP A 415 8.42 6.94 11.05
C ASP A 415 7.95 7.07 12.49
N LEU A 416 7.05 6.16 12.90
CA LEU A 416 6.50 6.12 14.25
C LEU A 416 7.53 5.59 15.25
N THR A 417 8.31 4.57 14.86
CA THR A 417 9.44 4.07 15.64
C THR A 417 10.47 5.17 15.89
N LEU A 418 10.83 5.94 14.85
CA LEU A 418 11.76 7.06 14.95
C LEU A 418 11.27 8.11 15.94
N GLU A 419 10.01 8.53 15.78
CA GLU A 419 9.43 9.61 16.57
C GLU A 419 9.23 9.20 18.04
N ILE A 420 8.78 7.96 18.32
CA ILE A 420 8.67 7.44 19.71
C ILE A 420 10.06 7.26 20.34
N ALA A 421 11.04 6.72 19.60
CA ALA A 421 12.40 6.57 20.11
C ALA A 421 12.99 7.93 20.51
N GLN A 422 12.84 8.94 19.66
CA GLN A 422 13.35 10.28 19.90
C GLN A 422 12.70 10.94 21.13
N GLU A 423 11.39 10.81 21.31
CA GLU A 423 10.68 11.28 22.53
C GLU A 423 11.21 10.60 23.81
N GLN A 424 11.68 9.36 23.68
CA GLN A 424 12.25 8.57 24.77
C GLN A 424 13.76 8.79 24.96
N GLY A 425 14.37 9.71 24.20
CA GLY A 425 15.80 10.02 24.25
C GLY A 425 16.69 8.98 23.59
N LEU A 426 16.14 8.19 22.66
CA LEU A 426 16.87 7.19 21.88
C LEU A 426 16.90 7.56 20.39
N GLU A 427 18.01 7.26 19.74
CA GLU A 427 18.07 7.24 18.27
C GLU A 427 17.59 5.89 17.72
N VAL A 428 17.48 5.78 16.40
CA VAL A 428 17.28 4.50 15.72
C VAL A 428 18.38 4.33 14.69
N ASP A 429 18.98 3.14 14.63
CA ASP A 429 19.93 2.76 13.59
C ASP A 429 19.23 2.65 12.21
N GLN A 430 19.08 3.80 11.57
CA GLN A 430 18.45 3.95 10.25
C GLN A 430 19.28 3.32 9.14
N GLU A 431 20.61 3.26 9.27
CA GLU A 431 21.47 2.61 8.29
C GLU A 431 21.28 1.10 8.31
N GLY A 432 21.27 0.49 9.50
CA GLY A 432 20.97 -0.93 9.69
C GLY A 432 19.57 -1.28 9.18
N PHE A 433 18.56 -0.45 9.48
CA PHE A 433 17.21 -0.61 8.93
C PHE A 433 17.19 -0.56 7.39
N ARG A 434 17.81 0.47 6.79
CA ARG A 434 17.86 0.64 5.33
C ARG A 434 18.57 -0.51 4.64
N ARG A 435 19.66 -1.03 5.24
CA ARG A 435 20.36 -2.21 4.74
C ARG A 435 19.44 -3.44 4.72
N LEU A 436 18.73 -3.72 5.82
CA LEU A 436 17.82 -4.87 5.90
C LEU A 436 16.64 -4.76 4.92
N MET A 437 16.10 -3.55 4.73
CA MET A 437 15.09 -3.26 3.69
C MET A 437 15.65 -3.47 2.28
N ALA A 438 16.88 -3.04 2.02
CA ALA A 438 17.55 -3.26 0.74
C ALA A 438 17.81 -4.75 0.47
N ASP A 439 18.25 -5.51 1.48
CA ASP A 439 18.47 -6.96 1.39
C ASP A 439 17.16 -7.71 1.13
N GLN A 440 16.05 -7.29 1.74
CA GLN A 440 14.72 -7.83 1.44
C GLN A 440 14.30 -7.55 -0.01
N ARG A 441 14.43 -6.30 -0.47
CA ARG A 441 14.11 -5.91 -1.85
C ARG A 441 14.98 -6.62 -2.87
N ALA A 442 16.28 -6.78 -2.59
CA ALA A 442 17.21 -7.50 -3.45
C ALA A 442 16.84 -8.97 -3.57
N ARG A 443 16.45 -9.63 -2.46
CA ARG A 443 15.93 -11.01 -2.48
C ARG A 443 14.65 -11.14 -3.29
N ALA A 444 13.69 -10.23 -3.11
CA ALA A 444 12.45 -10.22 -3.89
C ALA A 444 12.70 -9.95 -5.39
N LYS A 445 13.63 -9.05 -5.71
CA LYS A 445 14.04 -8.75 -7.09
C LYS A 445 14.81 -9.90 -7.73
N ALA A 446 15.66 -10.60 -6.99
CA ALA A 446 16.36 -11.80 -7.46
C ALA A 446 15.37 -12.94 -7.76
N ASP A 447 14.36 -13.12 -6.92
CA ASP A 447 13.29 -14.10 -7.15
C ASP A 447 12.40 -13.73 -8.36
N ALA A 448 12.13 -12.44 -8.56
CA ALA A 448 11.42 -11.92 -9.73
C ALA A 448 12.26 -11.95 -11.02
N ALA A 449 13.58 -11.69 -10.94
CA ALA A 449 14.51 -11.75 -12.06
C ALA A 449 14.78 -13.20 -12.50
N ALA A 450 14.80 -14.16 -11.57
CA ALA A 450 14.82 -15.58 -11.88
C ALA A 450 13.59 -16.05 -12.70
N ARG A 451 12.52 -15.23 -12.75
CA ARG A 451 11.30 -15.47 -13.54
C ARG A 451 11.21 -14.65 -14.84
N LYS A 452 12.18 -13.78 -15.15
CA LYS A 452 12.24 -12.99 -16.39
C LYS A 452 13.55 -13.23 -17.13
N THR A 453 13.51 -14.03 -18.18
CA THR A 453 14.61 -14.19 -19.13
C THR A 453 14.72 -12.96 -20.05
N GLY A 454 15.93 -12.40 -20.15
CA GLY A 454 16.41 -11.65 -21.32
C GLY A 454 16.41 -10.13 -21.24
N HIS A 455 17.49 -9.52 -20.74
CA HIS A 455 17.91 -8.20 -21.20
C HIS A 455 18.82 -8.38 -22.42
N ALA A 456 18.24 -8.37 -23.63
CA ALA A 456 18.98 -8.37 -24.88
C ALA A 456 19.54 -6.97 -25.19
N ASP A 457 20.64 -6.92 -25.94
CA ASP A 457 21.22 -5.69 -26.49
C ASP A 457 20.19 -4.99 -27.42
N LEU A 458 19.73 -3.79 -27.02
CA LEU A 458 18.70 -3.03 -27.73
C LEU A 458 19.14 -2.51 -29.12
N SER A 459 20.43 -2.59 -29.44
CA SER A 459 20.99 -2.09 -30.70
C SER A 459 20.37 -2.77 -31.93
N ALA A 460 20.15 -4.09 -31.87
CA ALA A 460 19.57 -4.86 -32.98
C ALA A 460 18.09 -4.50 -33.24
N TYR A 461 17.29 -4.31 -32.19
CA TYR A 461 15.89 -3.90 -32.31
C TYR A 461 15.75 -2.48 -32.90
N ARG A 462 16.59 -1.54 -32.44
CA ARG A 462 16.58 -0.18 -32.96
C ARG A 462 16.94 -0.16 -34.44
N GLY A 463 17.94 -0.96 -34.87
CA GLY A 463 18.27 -1.13 -36.27
C GLY A 463 17.13 -1.74 -37.11
N ALA A 464 16.33 -2.66 -36.57
CA ALA A 464 15.16 -3.20 -37.27
C ALA A 464 14.05 -2.15 -37.44
N LEU A 465 13.82 -1.31 -36.41
CA LEU A 465 12.84 -0.23 -36.45
C LEU A 465 13.28 0.90 -37.40
N ASP A 466 14.52 1.37 -37.32
CA ASP A 466 15.02 2.49 -38.13
C ASP A 466 15.01 2.17 -39.64
N ASN A 467 15.26 0.90 -40.01
CA ASN A 467 15.30 0.48 -41.42
C ASN A 467 13.92 0.17 -42.02
N GLY A 468 12.89 -0.07 -41.19
CA GLY A 468 11.58 -0.56 -41.64
C GLY A 468 10.38 0.29 -41.20
N GLY A 469 10.57 1.21 -40.25
CA GLY A 469 9.48 1.91 -39.56
C GLY A 469 8.65 0.99 -38.64
N PRO A 470 7.58 1.51 -38.03
CA PRO A 470 6.66 0.74 -37.18
C PRO A 470 6.08 -0.49 -37.92
N VAL A 471 5.76 -1.53 -37.16
CA VAL A 471 5.06 -2.73 -37.65
C VAL A 471 3.56 -2.47 -37.59
N GLU A 472 2.84 -2.70 -38.69
CA GLU A 472 1.39 -2.56 -38.73
C GLU A 472 0.72 -3.78 -38.10
N PHE A 473 -0.10 -3.57 -37.06
CA PHE A 473 -0.89 -4.62 -36.44
C PHE A 473 -2.28 -4.71 -37.10
N THR A 474 -2.58 -5.84 -37.75
CA THR A 474 -3.86 -6.08 -38.43
C THR A 474 -4.79 -7.01 -37.66
N GLY A 475 -4.33 -7.53 -36.52
CA GLY A 475 -4.98 -8.61 -35.78
C GLY A 475 -6.31 -8.27 -35.10
N TYR A 476 -6.79 -7.03 -35.23
CA TYR A 476 -8.15 -6.66 -34.84
C TYR A 476 -9.20 -7.18 -35.83
N GLN A 477 -8.87 -7.24 -37.11
CA GLN A 477 -9.78 -7.68 -38.17
C GLN A 477 -9.33 -9.00 -38.82
N GLU A 478 -8.04 -9.31 -38.76
CA GLU A 478 -7.42 -10.42 -39.48
C GLU A 478 -6.90 -11.50 -38.54
N ILE A 479 -7.01 -12.76 -38.97
CA ILE A 479 -6.45 -13.93 -38.27
C ILE A 479 -5.23 -14.51 -39.01
N SER A 480 -5.07 -14.15 -40.27
CA SER A 480 -3.90 -14.46 -41.09
C SER A 480 -3.59 -13.32 -42.05
N ARG A 481 -2.32 -13.15 -42.40
CA ARG A 481 -1.86 -12.08 -43.30
C ARG A 481 -0.58 -12.49 -44.02
N GLU A 482 -0.52 -12.21 -45.32
CA GLU A 482 0.75 -12.20 -46.06
C GLU A 482 1.59 -10.99 -45.63
N SER A 483 2.87 -11.23 -45.39
CA SER A 483 3.83 -10.27 -44.84
C SER A 483 5.23 -10.51 -45.42
N ARG A 484 6.22 -9.73 -44.99
CA ARG A 484 7.63 -9.91 -45.32
C ARG A 484 8.49 -9.94 -44.04
N VAL A 485 9.46 -10.85 -44.00
CA VAL A 485 10.45 -10.91 -42.92
C VAL A 485 11.40 -9.71 -43.03
N ARG A 486 11.24 -8.69 -42.19
CA ARG A 486 12.12 -7.51 -42.17
C ARG A 486 13.47 -7.81 -41.53
N ALA A 487 13.47 -8.58 -40.45
CA ALA A 487 14.68 -8.95 -39.74
C ALA A 487 14.54 -10.29 -39.01
N LEU A 488 15.65 -11.00 -38.91
CA LEU A 488 15.86 -12.10 -37.98
C LEU A 488 16.92 -11.66 -36.96
N ILE A 489 16.71 -11.98 -35.70
CA ILE A 489 17.59 -11.61 -34.59
C ILE A 489 17.80 -12.88 -33.76
N GLY A 490 19.04 -13.20 -33.43
CA GLY A 490 19.42 -14.28 -32.51
C GLY A 490 20.33 -13.76 -31.39
N ASP A 491 20.91 -14.68 -30.62
CA ASP A 491 21.70 -14.36 -29.42
C ASP A 491 22.90 -13.42 -29.68
N GLY A 492 23.43 -13.39 -30.91
CA GLY A 492 24.55 -12.55 -31.34
C GLY A 492 24.17 -11.30 -32.15
N GLY A 493 22.88 -10.95 -32.25
CA GLY A 493 22.39 -9.83 -33.06
C GLY A 493 21.69 -10.28 -34.34
N ARG A 494 21.76 -9.46 -35.41
CA ARG A 494 21.01 -9.69 -36.66
C ARG A 494 21.52 -10.93 -37.40
N LEU A 495 20.59 -11.77 -37.85
CA LEU A 495 20.82 -12.97 -38.63
C LEU A 495 20.29 -12.81 -40.06
N GLU A 496 20.95 -13.44 -41.03
CA GLU A 496 20.47 -13.54 -42.41
C GLU A 496 19.61 -14.80 -42.63
N VAL A 497 19.92 -15.88 -41.90
CA VAL A 497 19.28 -17.20 -42.04
C VAL A 497 19.12 -17.84 -40.66
N ALA A 498 18.00 -18.55 -40.46
CA ALA A 498 17.76 -19.42 -39.32
C ALA A 498 17.36 -20.82 -39.81
N GLY A 499 17.88 -21.88 -39.19
CA GLY A 499 17.65 -23.27 -39.57
C GLY A 499 16.74 -24.01 -38.58
N GLU A 500 16.35 -25.23 -38.95
CA GLU A 500 15.52 -26.11 -38.12
C GLU A 500 16.13 -26.36 -36.73
N GLY A 501 15.33 -26.16 -35.68
CA GLY A 501 15.73 -26.26 -34.28
C GLY A 501 16.12 -24.92 -33.64
N ASP A 502 16.41 -23.89 -34.43
CA ASP A 502 16.81 -22.58 -33.91
C ASP A 502 15.65 -21.84 -33.25
N TYR A 503 15.96 -21.14 -32.16
CA TYR A 503 15.09 -20.12 -31.59
C TYR A 503 15.55 -18.76 -32.11
N VAL A 504 14.62 -18.02 -32.71
CA VAL A 504 14.89 -16.72 -33.30
C VAL A 504 13.81 -15.72 -32.95
N GLU A 505 14.20 -14.46 -32.98
CA GLU A 505 13.28 -13.34 -32.92
C GLU A 505 13.10 -12.76 -34.33
N LEU A 506 11.85 -12.66 -34.76
CA LEU A 506 11.47 -12.35 -36.12
C LEU A 506 10.62 -11.08 -36.15
N VAL A 507 11.01 -10.12 -37.00
CA VAL A 507 10.26 -8.89 -37.24
C VAL A 507 9.60 -8.97 -38.61
N LEU A 508 8.27 -8.85 -38.64
CA LEU A 508 7.47 -8.75 -39.85
C LEU A 508 7.21 -7.29 -40.22
N ASP A 509 6.75 -7.03 -41.44
CA ASP A 509 6.28 -5.69 -41.83
C ASP A 509 4.86 -5.37 -41.36
N THR A 510 4.00 -6.38 -41.38
CA THR A 510 2.61 -6.36 -40.93
C THR A 510 2.32 -7.68 -40.22
N THR A 511 1.51 -7.68 -39.17
CA THR A 511 1.25 -8.92 -38.42
C THR A 511 -0.16 -8.99 -37.82
N PRO A 512 -0.81 -10.16 -37.86
CA PRO A 512 -2.06 -10.39 -37.14
C PRO A 512 -1.81 -10.75 -35.66
N PHE A 513 -0.55 -10.97 -35.24
CA PHE A 513 -0.21 -11.38 -33.89
C PHE A 513 -0.22 -10.21 -32.91
N TYR A 514 -0.97 -10.34 -31.82
CA TYR A 514 -1.00 -9.38 -30.73
C TYR A 514 0.23 -9.57 -29.83
N ALA A 515 0.98 -8.49 -29.65
CA ALA A 515 2.08 -8.44 -28.68
C ALA A 515 1.51 -8.29 -27.25
N GLU A 516 2.14 -8.95 -26.26
CA GLU A 516 1.71 -8.83 -24.86
C GLU A 516 1.58 -7.36 -24.42
N GLY A 517 0.42 -7.00 -23.86
CA GLY A 517 0.10 -5.61 -23.51
C GLY A 517 -1.28 -5.46 -22.88
N GLY A 518 -1.48 -4.41 -22.07
CA GLY A 518 -2.77 -4.14 -21.41
C GLY A 518 -3.29 -5.29 -20.53
N GLY A 519 -2.38 -6.10 -19.97
CA GLY A 519 -2.71 -7.33 -19.24
C GLY A 519 -3.02 -8.54 -20.13
N GLN A 520 -3.20 -8.38 -21.44
CA GLN A 520 -3.44 -9.48 -22.36
C GLN A 520 -2.15 -10.22 -22.70
N GLN A 521 -2.15 -11.56 -22.56
CA GLN A 521 -1.06 -12.39 -23.04
C GLN A 521 -0.88 -12.32 -24.56
N ALA A 522 0.36 -12.50 -25.02
CA ALA A 522 0.69 -12.59 -26.44
C ALA A 522 -0.04 -13.74 -27.14
N ASP A 523 -0.24 -13.56 -28.45
CA ASP A 523 -0.65 -14.66 -29.32
C ASP A 523 0.48 -15.64 -29.59
N THR A 524 0.06 -16.84 -29.94
CA THR A 524 0.89 -17.90 -30.51
C THR A 524 0.33 -18.28 -31.87
N GLY A 525 1.08 -19.05 -32.66
CA GLY A 525 0.64 -19.42 -34.01
C GLY A 525 1.81 -19.89 -34.86
N VAL A 526 1.64 -19.80 -36.17
CA VAL A 526 2.61 -20.26 -37.15
C VAL A 526 2.96 -19.15 -38.14
N ILE A 527 4.22 -19.04 -38.49
CA ILE A 527 4.69 -18.22 -39.61
C ILE A 527 5.35 -19.14 -40.62
N LYS A 528 4.93 -19.09 -41.88
CA LYS A 528 5.55 -19.83 -42.98
C LYS A 528 6.36 -18.87 -43.84
N VAL A 529 7.61 -19.20 -44.14
CA VAL A 529 8.50 -18.36 -44.95
C VAL A 529 9.19 -19.25 -45.98
N GLY A 530 8.79 -19.15 -47.26
CA GLY A 530 9.26 -20.07 -48.29
C GLY A 530 8.97 -21.54 -47.94
N GLY A 531 10.03 -22.34 -47.74
CA GLY A 531 9.94 -23.72 -47.25
C GLY A 531 10.00 -23.86 -45.72
N GLY A 532 10.35 -22.79 -45.02
CA GLY A 532 10.50 -22.71 -43.57
C GLY A 532 9.16 -22.60 -42.83
N HIS A 533 9.06 -23.24 -41.67
CA HIS A 533 7.92 -23.14 -40.77
C HIS A 533 8.41 -22.77 -39.38
N LEU A 534 7.83 -21.72 -38.80
CA LEU A 534 8.14 -21.26 -37.46
C LEU A 534 6.91 -21.37 -36.57
N GLU A 535 7.10 -21.94 -35.38
CA GLU A 535 6.14 -21.92 -34.28
C GLU A 535 6.39 -20.69 -33.42
N VAL A 536 5.45 -19.75 -33.40
CA VAL A 536 5.53 -18.54 -32.58
C VAL A 536 5.11 -18.89 -31.16
N VAL A 537 6.01 -18.68 -30.20
CA VAL A 537 5.82 -19.01 -28.78
C VAL A 537 5.55 -17.79 -27.90
N ASP A 538 5.95 -16.60 -28.36
CA ASP A 538 5.76 -15.33 -27.65
C ASP A 538 5.85 -14.15 -28.64
N VAL A 539 5.15 -13.06 -28.36
CA VAL A 539 5.17 -11.83 -29.18
C VAL A 539 5.26 -10.62 -28.26
N GLN A 540 6.26 -9.79 -28.48
CA GLN A 540 6.63 -8.69 -27.58
C GLN A 540 6.82 -7.39 -28.35
N GLN A 541 6.69 -6.26 -27.65
CA GLN A 541 6.95 -4.93 -28.20
C GLN A 541 8.10 -4.24 -27.43
N PRO A 542 9.37 -4.62 -27.66
CA PRO A 542 10.51 -4.09 -26.90
C PRO A 542 10.78 -2.59 -27.13
N LEU A 543 10.36 -2.05 -28.27
CA LEU A 543 10.38 -0.62 -28.58
C LEU A 543 8.99 -0.19 -29.09
N PRO A 544 8.53 1.04 -28.80
CA PRO A 544 7.26 1.55 -29.32
C PRO A 544 7.15 1.36 -30.83
N GLY A 545 6.10 0.67 -31.28
CA GLY A 545 5.84 0.38 -32.69
C GLY A 545 6.62 -0.79 -33.30
N LEU A 546 7.50 -1.47 -32.55
CA LEU A 546 8.24 -2.64 -33.05
C LEU A 546 7.68 -3.94 -32.45
N ILE A 547 6.94 -4.72 -33.24
CA ILE A 547 6.43 -6.03 -32.83
C ILE A 547 7.44 -7.12 -33.20
N VAL A 548 7.84 -7.92 -32.23
CA VAL A 548 8.85 -8.98 -32.35
C VAL A 548 8.22 -10.33 -32.00
N HIS A 549 8.37 -11.31 -32.90
CA HIS A 549 7.85 -12.67 -32.74
C HIS A 549 8.99 -13.57 -32.30
N LYS A 550 8.94 -14.12 -31.09
CA LYS A 550 9.85 -15.17 -30.66
C LYS A 550 9.33 -16.49 -31.18
N ALA A 551 10.11 -17.15 -32.01
CA ALA A 551 9.66 -18.34 -32.71
C ALA A 551 10.74 -19.41 -32.77
N ARG A 552 10.31 -20.66 -32.78
CA ARG A 552 11.17 -21.82 -33.04
C ARG A 552 10.98 -22.27 -34.49
N VAL A 553 12.07 -22.42 -35.22
CA VAL A 553 12.01 -23.00 -36.57
C VAL A 553 11.77 -24.51 -36.43
N ILE A 554 10.58 -24.97 -36.79
CA ILE A 554 10.19 -26.38 -36.66
C ILE A 554 10.51 -27.19 -37.92
N ARG A 555 10.75 -26.52 -39.05
CA ARG A 555 11.10 -27.16 -40.32
C ARG A 555 11.76 -26.16 -41.27
N GLY A 556 12.80 -26.59 -41.97
CA GLY A 556 13.40 -25.84 -43.09
C GLY A 556 14.29 -24.66 -42.67
N GLU A 557 14.55 -23.74 -43.60
CA GLU A 557 15.32 -22.51 -43.38
C GLU A 557 14.44 -21.27 -43.59
N VAL A 558 14.73 -20.21 -42.84
CA VAL A 558 14.02 -18.92 -42.89
C VAL A 558 15.04 -17.83 -43.16
N ARG A 559 14.77 -16.94 -44.12
CA ARG A 559 15.71 -15.86 -44.49
C ARG A 559 15.08 -14.49 -44.33
N ALA A 560 15.92 -13.53 -43.94
CA ALA A 560 15.51 -12.13 -43.94
C ALA A 560 15.19 -11.65 -45.38
N GLY A 561 14.13 -10.87 -45.53
CA GLY A 561 13.68 -10.31 -46.79
C GLY A 561 12.68 -11.16 -47.58
N GLU A 562 12.43 -12.41 -47.18
CA GLU A 562 11.48 -13.31 -47.84
C GLU A 562 10.01 -13.02 -47.48
N SER A 563 9.09 -13.48 -48.34
CA SER A 563 7.65 -13.39 -48.10
C SER A 563 7.23 -14.42 -47.05
N ALA A 564 6.33 -14.01 -46.16
CA ALA A 564 5.84 -14.79 -45.04
C ALA A 564 4.30 -14.88 -45.07
N GLU A 565 3.74 -16.00 -44.66
CA GLU A 565 2.33 -16.14 -44.29
C GLU A 565 2.25 -16.31 -42.78
N ALA A 566 1.67 -15.32 -42.10
CA ALA A 566 1.53 -15.29 -40.65
C ALA A 566 0.09 -15.67 -40.25
N GLU A 567 -0.08 -16.69 -39.41
CA GLU A 567 -1.39 -17.22 -38.98
C GLU A 567 -1.42 -17.44 -37.46
N ILE A 568 -2.37 -16.83 -36.75
CA ILE A 568 -2.50 -16.96 -35.30
C ILE A 568 -3.22 -18.25 -34.87
N ASP A 569 -3.00 -18.70 -33.65
CA ASP A 569 -3.87 -19.69 -33.00
C ASP A 569 -5.21 -19.04 -32.62
N ILE A 570 -6.22 -19.28 -33.47
CA ILE A 570 -7.57 -18.75 -33.32
C ILE A 570 -8.23 -19.23 -32.03
N THR A 571 -7.94 -20.47 -31.59
CA THR A 571 -8.54 -21.04 -30.37
C THR A 571 -8.01 -20.31 -29.15
N ARG A 572 -6.69 -20.13 -29.08
CA ARG A 572 -6.03 -19.33 -28.04
C ARG A 572 -6.53 -17.89 -28.05
N ARG A 573 -6.52 -17.23 -29.21
CA ARG A 573 -6.98 -15.83 -29.35
C ARG A 573 -8.39 -15.65 -28.83
N LYS A 574 -9.35 -16.49 -29.26
CA LYS A 574 -10.74 -16.40 -28.81
C LYS A 574 -10.86 -16.61 -27.30
N ALA A 575 -10.10 -17.53 -26.71
CA ALA A 575 -10.10 -17.73 -25.27
C ALA A 575 -9.57 -16.51 -24.50
N ILE A 576 -8.51 -15.87 -25.01
CA ILE A 576 -7.96 -14.64 -24.43
C ILE A 576 -8.94 -13.47 -24.57
N SER A 577 -9.55 -13.29 -25.74
CA SER A 577 -10.52 -12.20 -25.97
C SER A 577 -11.77 -12.34 -25.08
N ARG A 578 -12.21 -13.57 -24.76
CA ARG A 578 -13.25 -13.82 -23.74
C ARG A 578 -12.79 -13.34 -22.36
N SER A 579 -11.62 -13.77 -21.91
CA SER A 579 -11.05 -13.34 -20.62
C SER A 579 -10.90 -11.83 -20.54
N HIS A 580 -10.44 -11.18 -21.62
CA HIS A 580 -10.26 -9.73 -21.67
C HIS A 580 -11.60 -8.99 -21.56
N THR A 581 -12.60 -9.43 -22.31
CA THR A 581 -13.94 -8.83 -22.23
C THR A 581 -14.59 -9.09 -20.86
N ALA A 582 -14.36 -10.26 -20.27
CA ALA A 582 -14.82 -10.57 -18.92
C ALA A 582 -14.17 -9.66 -17.86
N THR A 583 -12.90 -9.28 -18.05
CA THR A 583 -12.22 -8.31 -17.18
C THR A 583 -12.93 -6.96 -17.19
N HIS A 584 -13.35 -6.43 -18.35
CA HIS A 584 -14.14 -5.20 -18.41
C HIS A 584 -15.50 -5.33 -17.71
N LEU A 585 -16.19 -6.46 -17.89
CA LEU A 585 -17.47 -6.69 -17.20
C LEU A 585 -17.28 -6.78 -15.69
N ILE A 586 -16.25 -7.49 -15.21
CA ILE A 586 -15.94 -7.58 -13.77
C ILE A 586 -15.55 -6.21 -13.23
N HIS A 587 -14.71 -5.45 -13.93
CA HIS A 587 -14.27 -4.12 -13.50
C HIS A 587 -15.46 -3.17 -13.33
N GLN A 588 -16.31 -3.06 -14.35
CA GLN A 588 -17.50 -2.22 -14.28
C GLN A 588 -18.46 -2.66 -13.17
N THR A 589 -18.67 -3.97 -13.03
CA THR A 589 -19.57 -4.53 -12.00
C THR A 589 -19.03 -4.30 -10.59
N MET A 590 -17.73 -4.49 -10.37
CA MET A 590 -17.06 -4.16 -9.12
C MET A 590 -17.22 -2.68 -8.77
N ARG A 591 -17.12 -1.77 -9.75
CA ARG A 591 -17.39 -0.33 -9.54
C ARG A 591 -18.84 -0.04 -9.17
N HIS A 592 -19.81 -0.78 -9.71
CA HIS A 592 -21.21 -0.63 -9.28
C HIS A 592 -21.43 -0.98 -7.80
N PHE A 593 -20.79 -2.06 -7.32
CA PHE A 593 -20.97 -2.52 -5.92
C PHE A 593 -20.05 -1.83 -4.91
N LEU A 594 -18.83 -1.48 -5.32
CA LEU A 594 -17.78 -0.94 -4.43
C LEU A 594 -17.55 0.56 -4.61
N GLY A 595 -18.21 1.17 -5.60
CA GLY A 595 -18.05 2.58 -5.97
C GLY A 595 -16.98 2.83 -7.03
N GLU A 596 -17.01 4.05 -7.56
CA GLU A 596 -16.13 4.55 -8.63
C GLU A 596 -14.63 4.36 -8.35
N SER A 597 -14.22 4.33 -7.07
CA SER A 597 -12.83 4.15 -6.63
C SER A 597 -12.26 2.75 -6.82
N ALA A 598 -13.08 1.76 -7.18
CA ALA A 598 -12.63 0.39 -7.48
C ALA A 598 -11.90 0.31 -8.83
N THR A 599 -10.90 1.18 -9.01
CA THR A 599 -10.12 1.32 -10.23
C THR A 599 -9.08 0.21 -10.34
N GLN A 600 -8.79 -0.19 -11.58
CA GLN A 600 -7.77 -1.17 -11.88
C GLN A 600 -6.39 -0.76 -11.35
N ALA A 601 -5.75 -1.68 -10.62
CA ALA A 601 -4.36 -1.61 -10.18
C ALA A 601 -3.45 -2.59 -10.94
N GLY A 602 -4.03 -3.56 -11.68
CA GLY A 602 -3.30 -4.57 -12.42
C GLY A 602 -4.24 -5.57 -13.09
N SER A 603 -3.78 -6.22 -14.17
CA SER A 603 -4.60 -7.17 -14.92
C SER A 603 -3.76 -8.28 -15.57
N LEU A 604 -4.35 -9.46 -15.74
CA LEU A 604 -3.85 -10.54 -16.59
C LEU A 604 -5.05 -11.21 -17.27
N ASN A 605 -5.02 -11.28 -18.61
CA ASN A 605 -5.98 -11.97 -19.44
C ASN A 605 -5.26 -13.11 -20.18
N ALA A 606 -5.52 -14.34 -19.76
CA ALA A 606 -4.95 -15.56 -20.33
C ALA A 606 -6.07 -16.46 -20.89
N PRO A 607 -5.77 -17.49 -21.69
CA PRO A 607 -6.79 -18.42 -22.16
C PRO A 607 -7.60 -19.00 -20.99
N GLY A 608 -8.92 -18.76 -20.99
CA GLY A 608 -9.85 -19.35 -20.02
C GLY A 608 -9.79 -18.79 -18.60
N ARG A 609 -8.86 -17.89 -18.29
CA ARG A 609 -8.69 -17.32 -16.95
C ARG A 609 -8.29 -15.85 -16.98
N LEU A 610 -8.69 -15.12 -15.96
CA LEU A 610 -8.27 -13.75 -15.73
C LEU A 610 -7.92 -13.51 -14.26
N ARG A 611 -7.15 -12.44 -14.06
CA ARG A 611 -6.83 -11.89 -12.75
C ARG A 611 -6.97 -10.38 -12.84
N PHE A 612 -7.75 -9.82 -11.93
CA PHE A 612 -8.05 -8.40 -11.90
C PHE A 612 -7.72 -7.83 -10.53
N ASP A 613 -6.80 -6.87 -10.49
CA ASP A 613 -6.37 -6.20 -9.28
C ASP A 613 -7.05 -4.82 -9.23
N PHE A 614 -7.63 -4.45 -8.10
CA PHE A 614 -8.40 -3.22 -7.94
C PHE A 614 -8.19 -2.58 -6.57
N ASN A 615 -8.33 -1.26 -6.53
CA ASN A 615 -8.20 -0.47 -5.32
C ASN A 615 -9.48 -0.57 -4.48
N THR A 616 -9.38 -0.94 -3.21
CA THR A 616 -10.53 -0.92 -2.29
C THR A 616 -10.05 -0.84 -0.83
N PRO A 617 -10.76 -0.12 0.07
CA PRO A 617 -10.32 0.04 1.46
C PRO A 617 -10.23 -1.27 2.25
N GLY A 618 -11.01 -2.30 1.87
CA GLY A 618 -11.19 -3.50 2.68
C GLY A 618 -11.59 -4.73 1.88
N ALA A 619 -11.75 -5.86 2.59
CA ALA A 619 -12.14 -7.12 1.98
C ALA A 619 -13.55 -7.05 1.38
N VAL A 620 -13.71 -7.65 0.21
CA VAL A 620 -15.02 -7.76 -0.43
C VAL A 620 -15.77 -8.90 0.25
N SER A 621 -16.98 -8.64 0.72
CA SER A 621 -17.77 -9.69 1.36
C SER A 621 -18.11 -10.81 0.35
N PRO A 622 -18.22 -12.07 0.79
CA PRO A 622 -18.63 -13.16 -0.09
C PRO A 622 -19.99 -12.93 -0.78
N ALA A 623 -20.91 -12.24 -0.08
CA ALA A 623 -22.21 -11.85 -0.66
C ALA A 623 -22.03 -10.93 -1.86
N VAL A 624 -21.22 -9.86 -1.72
CA VAL A 624 -20.94 -8.93 -2.82
C VAL A 624 -20.21 -9.62 -3.98
N LEU A 625 -19.28 -10.54 -3.70
CA LEU A 625 -18.62 -11.31 -4.76
C LEU A 625 -19.61 -12.19 -5.55
N ASN A 626 -20.58 -12.79 -4.86
CA ASN A 626 -21.64 -13.55 -5.50
C ASN A 626 -22.55 -12.63 -6.34
N ASP A 627 -22.90 -11.45 -5.82
CA ASP A 627 -23.71 -10.49 -6.57
C ASP A 627 -22.99 -9.97 -7.82
N VAL A 628 -21.67 -9.75 -7.74
CA VAL A 628 -20.82 -9.41 -8.91
C VAL A 628 -20.81 -10.55 -9.92
N GLU A 629 -20.58 -11.80 -9.49
CA GLU A 629 -20.60 -12.96 -10.38
C GLU A 629 -21.97 -13.10 -11.06
N GLN A 630 -23.06 -12.93 -10.30
CA GLN A 630 -24.42 -13.01 -10.82
C GLN A 630 -24.67 -11.90 -11.86
N GLN A 631 -24.39 -10.64 -11.53
CA GLN A 631 -24.62 -9.53 -12.43
C GLN A 631 -23.79 -9.65 -13.72
N VAL A 632 -22.53 -10.09 -13.65
CA VAL A 632 -21.73 -10.35 -14.84
C VAL A 632 -22.40 -11.41 -15.72
N ASN A 633 -22.86 -12.52 -15.15
CA ASN A 633 -23.53 -13.58 -15.90
C ASN A 633 -24.91 -13.15 -16.47
N GLU A 634 -25.65 -12.29 -15.78
CA GLU A 634 -26.87 -11.66 -16.31
C GLU A 634 -26.58 -10.77 -17.52
N VAL A 635 -25.45 -10.05 -17.53
CA VAL A 635 -25.01 -9.25 -18.68
C VAL A 635 -24.67 -10.14 -19.88
N LEU A 636 -24.19 -11.37 -19.66
CA LEU A 636 -23.93 -12.32 -20.76
C LEU A 636 -25.25 -12.73 -21.44
N LEU A 637 -26.34 -12.89 -20.68
CA LEU A 637 -27.66 -13.24 -21.21
C LEU A 637 -28.28 -12.11 -22.05
N ARG A 638 -27.87 -10.86 -21.84
CA ARG A 638 -28.27 -9.72 -22.68
C ARG A 638 -27.61 -9.71 -24.06
N ASP A 639 -26.55 -10.50 -24.25
CA ASP A 639 -25.78 -10.62 -25.50
C ASP A 639 -25.45 -9.27 -26.16
N LEU A 640 -24.93 -8.35 -25.35
CA LEU A 640 -24.58 -6.99 -25.75
C LEU A 640 -23.51 -7.01 -26.84
N GLU A 641 -23.64 -6.12 -27.82
CA GLU A 641 -22.62 -5.90 -28.84
C GLU A 641 -21.35 -5.30 -28.24
N VAL A 642 -20.20 -5.79 -28.67
CA VAL A 642 -18.90 -5.22 -28.32
C VAL A 642 -18.36 -4.46 -29.51
N HIS A 643 -18.28 -3.15 -29.36
CA HIS A 643 -17.86 -2.23 -30.42
C HIS A 643 -16.54 -1.55 -30.02
N ALA A 644 -15.64 -1.39 -30.98
CA ALA A 644 -14.36 -0.71 -30.76
C ALA A 644 -14.09 0.33 -31.85
N PHE A 645 -13.69 1.53 -31.45
CA PHE A 645 -13.45 2.65 -32.36
C PHE A 645 -12.31 3.55 -31.86
N ILE A 646 -11.76 4.36 -32.74
CA ILE A 646 -10.70 5.32 -32.43
C ILE A 646 -11.31 6.72 -32.35
N THR A 647 -10.95 7.50 -31.33
CA THR A 647 -11.38 8.89 -31.16
C THR A 647 -10.35 9.69 -30.36
N SER A 648 -10.56 11.00 -30.21
CA SER A 648 -9.71 11.84 -29.36
C SER A 648 -9.92 11.52 -27.87
N GLN A 649 -8.89 11.72 -27.04
CA GLN A 649 -9.02 11.53 -25.59
C GLN A 649 -10.13 12.39 -24.97
N ALA A 650 -10.35 13.61 -25.47
CA ALA A 650 -11.40 14.51 -25.01
C ALA A 650 -12.80 13.97 -25.34
N GLU A 651 -13.00 13.44 -26.54
CA GLU A 651 -14.27 12.79 -26.92
C GLU A 651 -14.52 11.52 -26.12
N ALA A 652 -13.50 10.68 -25.95
CA ALA A 652 -13.62 9.46 -25.15
C ALA A 652 -14.09 9.77 -23.72
N ARG A 653 -13.48 10.76 -23.06
CA ARG A 653 -13.92 11.23 -21.73
C ARG A 653 -15.35 11.78 -21.74
N ARG A 654 -15.74 12.53 -22.77
CA ARG A 654 -17.11 13.04 -22.95
C ARG A 654 -18.14 11.91 -23.03
N LEU A 655 -17.77 10.82 -23.71
CA LEU A 655 -18.57 9.59 -23.79
C LEU A 655 -18.53 8.78 -22.48
N GLY A 656 -17.82 9.23 -21.43
CA GLY A 656 -17.71 8.47 -20.19
C GLY A 656 -16.81 7.24 -20.31
N ALA A 657 -15.93 7.18 -21.33
CA ALA A 657 -14.92 6.15 -21.41
C ALA A 657 -13.93 6.33 -20.27
N MET A 658 -13.71 5.26 -19.50
CA MET A 658 -12.73 5.25 -18.43
C MET A 658 -11.33 5.10 -19.01
N ALA A 659 -10.41 5.95 -18.55
CA ALA A 659 -8.98 5.79 -18.78
C ALA A 659 -8.39 4.99 -17.61
N LEU A 660 -7.55 3.99 -17.90
CA LEU A 660 -6.87 3.23 -16.86
C LEU A 660 -5.75 4.09 -16.25
N PHE A 661 -5.67 4.11 -14.92
CA PHE A 661 -4.75 4.96 -14.18
C PHE A 661 -3.29 4.48 -14.41
N GLY A 662 -2.42 5.37 -14.89
CA GLY A 662 -0.99 5.09 -15.09
C GLY A 662 -0.57 4.70 -16.52
N GLU A 663 -1.49 4.56 -17.47
CA GLU A 663 -1.15 4.36 -18.89
C GLU A 663 -0.98 5.69 -19.63
N LYS A 664 0.03 5.75 -20.50
CA LYS A 664 0.26 6.90 -21.39
C LYS A 664 -0.56 6.71 -22.67
N TYR A 665 -1.54 7.57 -22.86
CA TYR A 665 -2.36 7.60 -24.06
C TYR A 665 -1.85 8.67 -25.03
N GLY A 666 -1.88 8.38 -26.33
CA GLY A 666 -1.69 9.39 -27.37
C GLY A 666 -2.89 10.32 -27.52
N ASP A 667 -2.82 11.26 -28.45
CA ASP A 667 -3.92 12.19 -28.75
C ASP A 667 -5.16 11.45 -29.28
N GLU A 668 -4.95 10.36 -30.01
CA GLU A 668 -5.97 9.39 -30.42
C GLU A 668 -5.92 8.14 -29.55
N VAL A 669 -7.08 7.66 -29.13
CA VAL A 669 -7.25 6.51 -28.24
C VAL A 669 -8.27 5.54 -28.81
N ARG A 670 -8.03 4.24 -28.61
CA ARG A 670 -8.99 3.19 -28.93
C ARG A 670 -9.93 2.97 -27.74
N VAL A 671 -11.22 3.14 -27.97
CA VAL A 671 -12.29 2.89 -27.01
C VAL A 671 -12.93 1.54 -27.32
N VAL A 672 -13.11 0.72 -26.30
CA VAL A 672 -13.88 -0.53 -26.36
C VAL A 672 -15.13 -0.36 -25.51
N GLU A 673 -16.25 -0.76 -26.07
CA GLU A 673 -17.57 -0.57 -25.50
C GLU A 673 -18.34 -1.88 -25.54
N VAL A 674 -18.92 -2.27 -24.40
CA VAL A 674 -19.76 -3.48 -24.26
C VAL A 674 -21.18 -3.02 -24.02
N GLY A 675 -21.92 -2.78 -25.11
CA GLY A 675 -23.22 -2.12 -25.11
C GLY A 675 -23.22 -0.84 -24.27
N ASP A 676 -24.28 -0.64 -23.50
CA ASP A 676 -24.40 0.46 -22.55
C ASP A 676 -23.71 0.20 -21.20
N TYR A 677 -23.10 -0.97 -21.03
CA TYR A 677 -22.67 -1.44 -19.72
C TYR A 677 -21.29 -0.92 -19.33
N ALA A 678 -20.30 -1.10 -20.20
CA ALA A 678 -18.91 -0.75 -19.94
C ALA A 678 -18.28 -0.05 -21.13
N ARG A 679 -17.47 0.99 -20.88
CA ARG A 679 -16.74 1.75 -21.90
C ARG A 679 -15.36 2.13 -21.36
N GLU A 680 -14.31 1.62 -21.99
CA GLU A 680 -12.93 1.77 -21.50
C GLU A 680 -11.94 2.04 -22.64
N LEU A 681 -10.85 2.76 -22.34
CA LEU A 681 -9.71 2.86 -23.26
C LEU A 681 -8.94 1.54 -23.24
N CYS A 682 -8.97 0.80 -24.35
CA CYS A 682 -8.34 -0.52 -24.42
C CYS A 682 -7.78 -0.84 -25.81
N GLY A 683 -6.49 -1.20 -25.83
CA GLY A 683 -5.80 -1.71 -27.02
C GLY A 683 -5.90 -3.22 -27.19
N GLY A 684 -6.76 -3.92 -26.43
CA GLY A 684 -6.86 -5.37 -26.44
C GLY A 684 -7.75 -5.95 -27.55
N THR A 685 -7.70 -7.28 -27.68
CA THR A 685 -8.64 -8.06 -28.50
C THR A 685 -9.87 -8.43 -27.67
N HIS A 686 -11.05 -8.34 -28.28
CA HIS A 686 -12.32 -8.57 -27.60
C HIS A 686 -13.21 -9.51 -28.41
N VAL A 687 -14.17 -10.13 -27.72
CA VAL A 687 -15.25 -10.85 -28.41
C VAL A 687 -16.15 -9.86 -29.14
N ALA A 688 -16.98 -10.34 -30.07
CA ALA A 688 -17.92 -9.48 -30.78
C ALA A 688 -19.20 -9.21 -29.97
N ARG A 689 -19.57 -10.11 -29.06
CA ARG A 689 -20.76 -9.98 -28.20
C ARG A 689 -20.54 -10.60 -26.83
N SER A 690 -21.17 -10.06 -25.78
CA SER A 690 -21.00 -10.53 -24.40
C SER A 690 -21.40 -12.00 -24.22
N GLY A 691 -22.39 -12.51 -24.96
CA GLY A 691 -22.80 -13.92 -24.88
C GLY A 691 -21.70 -14.90 -25.29
N GLN A 692 -20.69 -14.47 -26.05
CA GLN A 692 -19.57 -15.32 -26.48
C GLN A 692 -18.61 -15.70 -25.34
N LEU A 693 -18.72 -15.06 -24.17
CA LEU A 693 -18.01 -15.46 -22.95
C LEU A 693 -18.54 -16.79 -22.41
N GLY A 694 -19.83 -17.07 -22.61
CA GLY A 694 -20.52 -18.27 -22.13
C GLY A 694 -20.84 -18.23 -20.63
N LEU A 695 -19.80 -18.27 -19.79
CA LEU A 695 -19.92 -18.28 -18.33
C LEU A 695 -18.71 -17.56 -17.73
N VAL A 696 -18.91 -16.82 -16.65
CA VAL A 696 -17.82 -16.30 -15.81
C VAL A 696 -17.97 -16.86 -14.41
N LYS A 697 -16.89 -17.42 -13.85
CA LYS A 697 -16.86 -17.94 -12.48
C LYS A 697 -15.74 -17.28 -11.68
N ILE A 698 -16.09 -16.54 -10.64
CA ILE A 698 -15.14 -15.99 -9.66
C ILE A 698 -14.69 -17.15 -8.75
N LEU A 699 -13.37 -17.28 -8.61
CA LEU A 699 -12.75 -18.31 -7.78
C LEU A 699 -12.51 -17.82 -6.36
N ASN A 700 -11.85 -16.67 -6.24
CA ASN A 700 -11.49 -16.09 -4.96
C ASN A 700 -11.26 -14.58 -5.09
N GLU A 701 -11.22 -13.94 -3.93
CA GLU A 701 -10.72 -12.60 -3.72
C GLU A 701 -9.64 -12.67 -2.64
N SER A 702 -8.49 -12.02 -2.87
CA SER A 702 -7.42 -11.91 -1.87
C SER A 702 -6.73 -10.54 -1.84
N SER A 703 -6.25 -10.16 -0.65
CA SER A 703 -5.38 -8.99 -0.48
C SER A 703 -4.00 -9.27 -1.08
N ILE A 704 -3.54 -8.41 -1.98
CA ILE A 704 -2.19 -8.48 -2.56
C ILE A 704 -1.28 -7.35 -2.08
N GLY A 705 -1.85 -6.41 -1.35
CA GLY A 705 -1.20 -5.21 -0.87
C GLY A 705 -2.20 -4.38 -0.10
N SER A 706 -1.70 -3.44 0.68
CA SER A 706 -2.59 -2.63 1.49
C SER A 706 -3.30 -1.60 0.61
N GLY A 707 -4.64 -1.66 0.57
CA GLY A 707 -5.50 -0.89 -0.33
C GLY A 707 -5.73 -1.52 -1.72
N VAL A 708 -5.12 -2.68 -2.00
CA VAL A 708 -5.21 -3.36 -3.31
C VAL A 708 -5.61 -4.82 -3.15
N ARG A 709 -6.64 -5.23 -3.88
CA ARG A 709 -7.21 -6.57 -3.81
C ARG A 709 -7.29 -7.19 -5.18
N ARG A 710 -7.30 -8.52 -5.23
CA ARG A 710 -7.25 -9.31 -6.46
C ARG A 710 -8.43 -10.24 -6.52
N VAL A 711 -9.11 -10.23 -7.66
CA VAL A 711 -10.11 -11.23 -8.04
C VAL A 711 -9.53 -12.13 -9.12
N GLU A 712 -9.66 -13.43 -8.91
CA GLU A 712 -9.33 -14.44 -9.92
C GLU A 712 -10.62 -15.07 -10.44
N ALA A 713 -10.74 -15.22 -11.75
CA ALA A 713 -11.92 -15.80 -12.39
C ALA A 713 -11.57 -16.68 -13.58
N LEU A 714 -12.47 -17.62 -13.87
CA LEU A 714 -12.45 -18.46 -15.07
C LEU A 714 -13.56 -18.02 -16.02
N VAL A 715 -13.34 -18.23 -17.33
CA VAL A 715 -14.28 -17.82 -18.37
C VAL A 715 -14.51 -18.94 -19.38
N GLY A 716 -15.75 -19.09 -19.83
CA GLY A 716 -16.15 -20.04 -20.87
C GLY A 716 -16.00 -21.49 -20.45
N ILE A 717 -15.35 -22.30 -21.29
CA ILE A 717 -15.25 -23.75 -21.09
C ILE A 717 -14.45 -24.12 -19.85
N ASP A 718 -13.46 -23.32 -19.47
CA ASP A 718 -12.66 -23.52 -18.27
C ASP A 718 -13.48 -23.29 -16.99
N ALA A 719 -14.37 -22.29 -16.99
CA ALA A 719 -15.32 -22.06 -15.90
C ALA A 719 -16.30 -23.23 -15.76
N PHE A 720 -16.85 -23.72 -16.87
CA PHE A 720 -17.71 -24.90 -16.88
C PHE A 720 -16.96 -26.15 -16.37
N GLY A 721 -15.74 -26.37 -16.85
CA GLY A 721 -14.91 -27.50 -16.42
C GLY A 721 -14.59 -27.48 -14.93
N PHE A 722 -14.41 -26.29 -14.34
CA PHE A 722 -14.27 -26.12 -12.89
C PHE A 722 -15.57 -26.51 -12.15
N LEU A 723 -16.72 -25.95 -12.54
CA LEU A 723 -18.01 -26.26 -11.90
C LEU A 723 -18.39 -27.74 -12.04
N ALA A 724 -18.11 -28.36 -13.18
CA ALA A 724 -18.35 -29.78 -13.39
C ALA A 724 -17.51 -30.65 -12.44
N LYS A 725 -16.26 -30.26 -12.15
CA LYS A 725 -15.42 -30.95 -11.17
C LYS A 725 -15.96 -30.78 -9.75
N GLU A 726 -16.38 -29.57 -9.36
CA GLU A 726 -17.00 -29.31 -8.06
C GLU A 726 -18.27 -30.15 -7.87
N HIS A 727 -19.12 -30.24 -8.90
CA HIS A 727 -20.32 -31.08 -8.87
C HIS A 727 -19.98 -32.57 -8.63
N LEU A 728 -18.96 -33.10 -9.30
CA LEU A 728 -18.51 -34.49 -9.10
C LEU A 728 -17.93 -34.73 -7.70
N LEU A 729 -17.23 -33.75 -7.12
CA LEU A 729 -16.71 -33.84 -5.75
C LEU A 729 -17.85 -33.90 -4.74
N VAL A 730 -18.86 -33.02 -4.88
CA VAL A 730 -20.05 -33.01 -4.02
C VAL A 730 -20.83 -34.31 -4.19
N ALA A 731 -21.03 -34.80 -5.42
CA ALA A 731 -21.71 -36.07 -5.67
C ALA A 731 -21.00 -37.26 -5.00
N ARG A 732 -19.66 -37.30 -5.07
CA ARG A 732 -18.87 -38.34 -4.40
C ARG A 732 -19.01 -38.30 -2.87
N LEU A 733 -19.06 -37.11 -2.27
CA LEU A 733 -19.28 -36.95 -0.84
C LEU A 733 -20.71 -37.33 -0.44
N ALA A 734 -21.70 -36.93 -1.24
CA ALA A 734 -23.10 -37.32 -1.09
C ALA A 734 -23.25 -38.84 -1.07
N ASP A 735 -22.60 -39.55 -2.00
CA ASP A 735 -22.58 -41.02 -2.05
C ASP A 735 -21.90 -41.63 -0.82
N LEU A 736 -20.75 -41.09 -0.39
CA LEU A 736 -20.01 -41.57 0.77
C LEU A 736 -20.83 -41.46 2.05
N PHE A 737 -21.51 -40.33 2.24
CA PHE A 737 -22.35 -40.06 3.41
C PHE A 737 -23.78 -40.57 3.28
N ARG A 738 -24.17 -41.05 2.09
CA ARG A 738 -25.52 -41.52 1.73
C ARG A 738 -26.61 -40.48 2.02
N VAL A 739 -26.34 -39.23 1.63
CA VAL A 739 -27.27 -38.10 1.77
C VAL A 739 -27.36 -37.33 0.46
N PRO A 740 -28.45 -36.59 0.20
CA PRO A 740 -28.50 -35.63 -0.90
C PRO A 740 -27.36 -34.60 -0.81
N GLY A 741 -26.91 -34.07 -1.96
CA GLY A 741 -25.79 -33.12 -2.03
C GLY A 741 -25.93 -31.90 -1.11
N GLU A 742 -27.15 -31.37 -1.00
CA GLU A 742 -27.47 -30.22 -0.12
C GLU A 742 -27.30 -30.52 1.38
N GLN A 743 -27.32 -31.79 1.78
CA GLN A 743 -27.19 -32.23 3.18
C GLN A 743 -25.77 -32.69 3.53
N VAL A 744 -24.84 -32.66 2.57
CA VAL A 744 -23.46 -33.14 2.78
C VAL A 744 -22.77 -32.36 3.89
N ALA A 745 -22.90 -31.03 3.92
CA ALA A 745 -22.26 -30.18 4.92
C ALA A 745 -22.74 -30.53 6.35
N ASP A 746 -24.05 -30.53 6.57
CA ASP A 746 -24.66 -30.89 7.86
C ASP A 746 -24.26 -32.31 8.29
N ARG A 747 -24.23 -33.26 7.34
CA ARG A 747 -23.87 -34.65 7.63
C ARG A 747 -22.40 -34.79 8.01
N VAL A 748 -21.51 -34.02 7.40
CA VAL A 748 -20.09 -33.95 7.76
C VAL A 748 -19.95 -33.39 9.17
N GLU A 749 -20.62 -32.28 9.49
CA GLU A 749 -20.57 -31.66 10.81
C GLU A 749 -21.07 -32.60 11.92
N GLN A 750 -22.20 -33.28 11.68
CA GLN A 750 -22.73 -34.31 12.57
C GLN A 750 -21.73 -35.45 12.77
N THR A 751 -21.07 -35.91 11.69
CA THR A 751 -20.09 -37.00 11.77
C THR A 751 -18.86 -36.60 12.56
N VAL A 752 -18.34 -35.38 12.34
CA VAL A 752 -17.19 -34.84 13.10
C VAL A 752 -17.53 -34.68 14.58
N THR A 753 -18.74 -34.21 14.88
CA THR A 753 -19.23 -34.06 16.26
C THR A 753 -19.36 -35.43 16.93
N ALA A 754 -20.01 -36.39 16.27
CA ALA A 754 -20.17 -37.75 16.78
C ALA A 754 -18.82 -38.46 16.99
N LEU A 755 -17.83 -38.21 16.11
CA LEU A 755 -16.48 -38.75 16.27
C LEU A 755 -15.81 -38.19 17.53
N ARG A 756 -15.87 -36.87 17.74
CA ARG A 756 -15.33 -36.23 18.95
C ARG A 756 -15.99 -36.72 20.23
N ASP A 757 -17.30 -36.94 20.19
CA ASP A 757 -18.03 -37.44 21.36
C ASP A 757 -17.73 -38.92 21.63
N ALA A 758 -17.59 -39.74 20.58
CA ALA A 758 -17.16 -41.13 20.71
C ALA A 758 -15.74 -41.25 21.25
N GLU A 759 -14.81 -40.38 20.82
CA GLU A 759 -13.45 -40.31 21.36
C GLU A 759 -13.45 -39.98 22.86
N LYS A 760 -14.25 -39.00 23.29
CA LYS A 760 -14.40 -38.65 24.72
C LYS A 760 -15.01 -39.79 25.54
N GLU A 761 -16.06 -40.46 25.03
CA GLU A 761 -16.69 -41.57 25.77
C GLU A 761 -15.75 -42.79 25.82
N LEU A 762 -14.93 -43.03 24.79
CA LEU A 762 -13.87 -44.05 24.82
C LEU A 762 -12.82 -43.77 25.89
N GLU A 763 -12.37 -42.52 26.04
CA GLU A 763 -11.45 -42.14 27.12
C GLU A 763 -12.08 -42.36 28.50
N LYS A 764 -13.34 -41.98 28.68
CA LYS A 764 -14.08 -42.16 29.92
C LYS A 764 -14.30 -43.64 30.27
N LEU A 765 -14.68 -44.46 29.30
CA LEU A 765 -14.85 -45.91 29.48
C LEU A 765 -13.52 -46.58 29.82
N ARG A 766 -12.41 -46.19 29.16
CA ARG A 766 -11.06 -46.66 29.51
C ARG A 766 -10.71 -46.30 30.95
N ALA A 767 -10.96 -45.07 31.38
CA ALA A 767 -10.74 -44.66 32.77
C ALA A 767 -11.60 -45.49 33.74
N GLN A 768 -12.88 -45.71 33.45
CA GLN A 768 -13.75 -46.56 34.28
C GLN A 768 -13.28 -48.02 34.36
N MET A 769 -12.84 -48.61 33.25
CA MET A 769 -12.30 -49.98 33.23
C MET A 769 -11.03 -50.12 34.06
N VAL A 770 -10.15 -49.12 34.01
CA VAL A 770 -8.93 -49.08 34.83
C VAL A 770 -9.29 -48.99 36.32
N LEU A 771 -10.26 -48.15 36.69
CA LEU A 771 -10.64 -47.91 38.09
C LEU A 771 -11.50 -49.03 38.70
N GLY A 772 -12.33 -49.72 37.92
CA GLY A 772 -13.22 -50.78 38.38
C GLY A 772 -12.49 -51.99 39.00
N GLY A 773 -11.23 -52.22 38.64
CA GLY A 773 -10.39 -53.30 39.18
C GLY A 773 -9.70 -52.97 40.52
N ALA A 774 -9.75 -51.73 40.99
CA ALA A 774 -8.97 -51.28 42.14
C ALA A 774 -9.31 -52.00 43.46
N GLY A 775 -10.60 -52.29 43.70
CA GLY A 775 -11.04 -53.02 44.91
C GLY A 775 -10.50 -54.44 44.97
N ALA A 776 -10.61 -55.19 43.87
CA ALA A 776 -10.10 -56.56 43.78
C ALA A 776 -8.57 -56.62 43.91
N LEU A 777 -7.85 -55.61 43.42
CA LEU A 777 -6.40 -55.50 43.59
C LEU A 777 -6.01 -55.16 45.04
N ALA A 778 -6.80 -54.33 45.73
CA ALA A 778 -6.57 -54.01 47.13
C ALA A 778 -6.78 -55.23 48.05
N GLU A 779 -7.74 -56.11 47.75
CA GLU A 779 -7.96 -57.37 48.46
C GLU A 779 -6.79 -58.36 48.33
N GLN A 780 -5.97 -58.22 47.28
CA GLN A 780 -4.77 -59.04 47.07
C GLN A 780 -3.53 -58.53 47.83
N ALA A 781 -3.70 -57.55 48.72
CA ALA A 781 -2.60 -56.99 49.50
C ALA A 781 -1.91 -58.05 50.35
N ARG A 782 -0.61 -58.21 50.17
CA ARG A 782 0.26 -59.10 50.96
C ARG A 782 0.74 -58.38 52.21
N ASP A 783 0.90 -59.11 53.31
CA ASP A 783 1.50 -58.55 54.52
C ASP A 783 3.01 -58.73 54.49
N LEU A 784 3.74 -57.60 54.54
CA LEU A 784 5.20 -57.55 54.63
C LEU A 784 5.56 -56.79 55.91
N GLY A 785 5.87 -57.50 56.99
CA GLY A 785 6.23 -56.89 58.28
C GLY A 785 5.15 -55.97 58.86
N GLY A 786 3.87 -56.29 58.65
CA GLY A 786 2.75 -55.45 59.07
C GLY A 786 2.45 -54.26 58.16
N VAL A 787 3.03 -54.22 56.95
CA VAL A 787 2.70 -53.29 55.86
C VAL A 787 1.93 -54.04 54.78
N ALA A 788 0.76 -53.53 54.40
CA ALA A 788 -0.01 -54.02 53.26
C ALA A 788 0.65 -53.59 51.95
N TYR A 789 1.18 -54.55 51.19
CA TYR A 789 1.78 -54.30 49.88
C TYR A 789 0.89 -54.81 48.74
N VAL A 790 0.64 -53.94 47.76
CA VAL A 790 0.00 -54.31 46.49
C VAL A 790 0.95 -53.96 45.34
N GLY A 791 1.44 -54.97 44.63
CA GLY A 791 2.15 -54.81 43.36
C GLY A 791 1.24 -55.24 42.21
N ALA A 792 0.92 -54.33 41.30
CA ALA A 792 0.02 -54.61 40.18
C ALA A 792 0.60 -54.10 38.84
N GLU A 793 0.32 -54.83 37.77
CA GLU A 793 0.52 -54.34 36.41
C GLU A 793 -0.79 -53.70 35.94
N ALA A 794 -0.72 -52.47 35.40
CA ALA A 794 -1.87 -51.78 34.85
C ALA A 794 -2.36 -52.47 33.57
N PRO A 795 -3.66 -52.39 33.24
CA PRO A 795 -4.18 -52.92 31.99
C PRO A 795 -3.43 -52.38 30.76
N GLU A 796 -3.32 -53.21 29.73
CA GLU A 796 -2.64 -52.84 28.48
C GLU A 796 -3.28 -51.59 27.87
N GLY A 797 -2.46 -50.58 27.56
CA GLY A 797 -2.90 -49.28 27.03
C GLY A 797 -3.18 -48.19 28.08
N ALA A 798 -3.10 -48.49 29.38
CA ALA A 798 -3.17 -47.46 30.43
C ALA A 798 -1.90 -46.61 30.46
N ALA A 799 -2.03 -45.27 30.49
CA ALA A 799 -0.90 -44.35 30.45
C ALA A 799 -0.96 -43.30 31.55
N GLY A 800 0.22 -42.90 32.06
CA GLY A 800 0.40 -41.71 32.91
C GLY A 800 -0.61 -41.56 34.05
N ASN A 801 -1.57 -40.63 33.88
CA ASN A 801 -2.57 -40.27 34.89
C ASN A 801 -3.52 -41.42 35.24
N ASP A 802 -3.81 -42.35 34.33
CA ASP A 802 -4.70 -43.49 34.61
C ASP A 802 -4.04 -44.45 35.62
N VAL A 803 -2.76 -44.73 35.42
CA VAL A 803 -1.93 -45.57 36.30
C VAL A 803 -1.79 -44.91 37.67
N ARG A 804 -1.68 -43.58 37.70
CA ARG A 804 -1.60 -42.79 38.93
C ARG A 804 -2.89 -42.91 39.73
N THR A 805 -4.02 -42.71 39.05
CA THR A 805 -5.34 -42.76 39.66
C THR A 805 -5.63 -44.17 40.18
N LEU A 806 -5.27 -45.21 39.42
CA LEU A 806 -5.36 -46.61 39.87
C LEU A 806 -4.56 -46.85 41.15
N ALA A 807 -3.30 -46.41 41.22
CA ALA A 807 -2.47 -46.57 42.41
C ALA A 807 -3.08 -45.87 43.64
N GLN A 808 -3.67 -44.68 43.44
CA GLN A 808 -4.33 -43.92 44.50
C GLN A 808 -5.64 -44.57 44.96
N GLU A 809 -6.45 -45.10 44.04
CA GLU A 809 -7.70 -45.80 44.37
C GLU A 809 -7.44 -47.11 45.12
N ILE A 810 -6.50 -47.94 44.65
CA ILE A 810 -6.10 -49.18 45.36
C ILE A 810 -5.67 -48.83 46.79
N ARG A 811 -4.83 -47.79 46.95
CA ARG A 811 -4.40 -47.31 48.27
C ARG A 811 -5.58 -46.84 49.12
N GLY A 812 -6.55 -46.16 48.52
CA GLY A 812 -7.76 -45.66 49.19
C GLY A 812 -8.70 -46.77 49.67
N LYS A 813 -8.67 -47.96 49.03
CA LYS A 813 -9.45 -49.14 49.42
C LYS A 813 -8.83 -49.96 50.56
N ILE A 814 -7.56 -49.71 50.90
CA ILE A 814 -6.91 -50.31 52.06
C ILE A 814 -7.23 -49.47 53.30
N ASP A 815 -7.50 -50.14 54.44
CA ASP A 815 -7.73 -49.48 55.73
C ASP A 815 -6.61 -48.48 56.03
N GLN A 816 -6.97 -47.22 56.26
CA GLN A 816 -6.02 -46.12 56.47
C GLN A 816 -5.21 -46.27 57.76
N ALA A 817 -5.70 -47.05 58.74
CA ALA A 817 -4.97 -47.37 59.96
C ALA A 817 -3.86 -48.41 59.72
N ARG A 818 -3.97 -49.24 58.66
CA ARG A 818 -2.95 -50.23 58.29
C ARG A 818 -1.91 -49.57 57.37
N PRO A 819 -0.61 -49.56 57.70
CA PRO A 819 0.43 -49.09 56.80
C PRO A 819 0.32 -49.76 55.43
N ALA A 820 0.24 -49.00 54.33
CA ALA A 820 0.07 -49.54 52.99
C ALA A 820 1.01 -48.90 51.96
N VAL A 821 1.55 -49.73 51.07
CA VAL A 821 2.36 -49.37 49.89
C VAL A 821 1.72 -50.02 48.65
N VAL A 822 1.39 -49.20 47.66
CA VAL A 822 0.84 -49.66 46.38
C VAL A 822 1.82 -49.28 45.27
N ALA A 823 2.25 -50.27 44.49
CA ALA A 823 3.10 -50.10 43.32
C ALA A 823 2.33 -50.56 42.08
N VAL A 824 2.11 -49.65 41.12
CA VAL A 824 1.48 -49.95 39.84
C VAL A 824 2.46 -49.68 38.71
N ALA A 825 2.74 -50.69 37.90
CA ALA A 825 3.61 -50.58 36.75
C ALA A 825 2.81 -50.70 35.44
N ALA A 826 3.20 -49.96 34.40
CA ALA A 826 2.48 -49.95 33.12
C ALA A 826 3.43 -50.06 31.94
N ARG A 827 3.00 -50.78 30.90
CA ARG A 827 3.69 -50.87 29.60
C ARG A 827 3.03 -49.93 28.60
N SER A 828 3.80 -49.03 28.03
CA SER A 828 3.34 -48.15 26.96
C SER A 828 4.47 -47.85 25.98
N ASN A 829 4.20 -48.02 24.68
CA ASN A 829 5.14 -47.71 23.59
C ASN A 829 6.55 -48.32 23.78
N GLY A 830 6.62 -49.59 24.21
CA GLY A 830 7.88 -50.31 24.41
C GLY A 830 8.66 -49.92 25.67
N LYS A 831 8.11 -49.05 26.53
CA LYS A 831 8.72 -48.63 27.81
C LYS A 831 7.83 -48.98 29.00
N ALA A 832 8.45 -49.23 30.14
CA ALA A 832 7.79 -49.39 31.43
C ALA A 832 7.80 -48.07 32.22
N SER A 833 6.72 -47.86 32.97
CA SER A 833 6.61 -46.83 34.01
C SER A 833 6.15 -47.45 35.32
N LEU A 834 6.47 -46.80 36.43
CA LEU A 834 6.16 -47.22 37.79
C LEU A 834 5.60 -46.04 38.57
N ILE A 835 4.51 -46.27 39.27
CA ILE A 835 3.92 -45.32 40.21
C ILE A 835 3.79 -46.01 41.56
N VAL A 836 4.26 -45.35 42.61
CA VAL A 836 4.14 -45.83 43.98
C VAL A 836 3.34 -44.82 44.80
N ALA A 837 2.33 -45.32 45.51
CA ALA A 837 1.52 -44.57 46.46
C ALA A 837 1.63 -45.22 47.85
N VAL A 838 1.88 -44.41 48.88
CA VAL A 838 1.87 -44.85 50.29
C VAL A 838 0.81 -44.08 51.06
N ASN A 839 0.26 -44.68 52.13
CA ASN A 839 -0.70 -44.01 53.00
C ASN A 839 -0.01 -43.34 54.21
N GLY A 840 -0.80 -42.63 55.04
CA GLY A 840 -0.28 -41.92 56.22
C GLY A 840 0.43 -42.85 57.21
N ALA A 841 -0.18 -44.01 57.52
CA ALA A 841 0.38 -44.98 58.46
C ALA A 841 1.73 -45.58 57.98
N ALA A 842 1.90 -45.81 56.67
CA ALA A 842 3.18 -46.22 56.10
C ALA A 842 4.26 -45.13 56.21
N ARG A 843 3.89 -43.86 55.96
CA ARG A 843 4.81 -42.73 56.11
C ARG A 843 5.25 -42.52 57.55
N SER A 844 4.36 -42.73 58.52
CA SER A 844 4.72 -42.71 59.96
C SER A 844 5.71 -43.83 60.34
N ARG A 845 5.80 -44.91 59.55
CA ARG A 845 6.83 -45.94 59.68
C ARG A 845 8.11 -45.65 58.90
N GLY A 846 8.24 -44.46 58.31
CA GLY A 846 9.44 -44.04 57.57
C GLY A 846 9.46 -44.45 56.09
N LEU A 847 8.37 -45.01 55.55
CA LEU A 847 8.27 -45.35 54.13
C LEU A 847 7.94 -44.12 53.29
N SER A 848 8.54 -44.03 52.10
CA SER A 848 8.44 -42.87 51.20
C SER A 848 8.27 -43.35 49.76
N ALA A 849 7.20 -42.91 49.08
CA ALA A 849 6.98 -43.25 47.66
C ALA A 849 8.16 -42.81 46.79
N ALA A 850 8.71 -41.61 47.05
CA ALA A 850 9.84 -41.08 46.29
C ALA A 850 11.09 -41.96 46.38
N ASP A 851 11.37 -42.50 47.57
CA ASP A 851 12.56 -43.34 47.79
C ASP A 851 12.37 -44.74 47.18
N LEU A 852 11.17 -45.31 47.29
CA LEU A 852 10.82 -46.59 46.67
C LEU A 852 10.91 -46.53 45.13
N VAL A 853 10.40 -45.46 44.52
CA VAL A 853 10.51 -45.26 43.06
C VAL A 853 11.95 -45.06 42.63
N LYS A 854 12.73 -44.24 43.35
CA LYS A 854 14.15 -44.03 43.04
C LYS A 854 14.97 -45.31 43.20
N GLY A 855 14.68 -46.11 44.23
CA GLY A 855 15.33 -47.41 44.44
C GLY A 855 15.04 -48.39 43.31
N ALA A 856 13.79 -48.50 42.87
CA ALA A 856 13.39 -49.41 41.79
C ALA A 856 13.89 -48.98 40.40
N LEU A 857 14.10 -47.69 40.17
CA LEU A 857 14.48 -47.12 38.85
C LEU A 857 15.91 -46.54 38.81
N SER A 858 16.78 -46.93 39.74
CA SER A 858 18.18 -46.46 39.78
C SER A 858 18.31 -44.94 39.74
N GLY A 859 17.47 -44.24 40.51
CA GLY A 859 17.43 -42.77 40.63
C GLY A 859 16.54 -42.05 39.62
N ARG A 860 15.94 -42.75 38.65
CA ARG A 860 15.10 -42.15 37.59
C ARG A 860 13.63 -42.06 37.99
N GLY A 861 13.28 -41.10 38.84
CA GLY A 861 11.90 -40.84 39.23
C GLY A 861 11.75 -39.64 40.17
N GLY A 862 10.52 -39.10 40.27
CA GLY A 862 10.21 -37.90 41.03
C GLY A 862 8.81 -37.94 41.65
N GLY A 863 8.65 -37.22 42.76
CA GLY A 863 7.41 -37.18 43.54
C GLY A 863 7.67 -36.77 44.98
N ASN A 864 6.63 -36.85 45.80
CA ASN A 864 6.73 -36.59 47.23
C ASN A 864 6.67 -37.90 48.02
N ALA A 865 6.72 -37.82 49.35
CA ALA A 865 6.68 -39.01 50.21
C ALA A 865 5.36 -39.80 50.10
N ASP A 866 4.27 -39.20 49.62
CA ASP A 866 2.94 -39.82 49.51
C ASP A 866 2.74 -40.55 48.17
N LEU A 867 3.25 -39.95 47.08
CA LEU A 867 3.05 -40.40 45.72
C LEU A 867 4.23 -40.00 44.84
N ALA A 868 4.79 -40.97 44.12
CA ALA A 868 5.89 -40.75 43.20
C ALA A 868 5.75 -41.60 41.94
N GLN A 869 6.41 -41.16 40.88
CA GLN A 869 6.40 -41.83 39.59
C GLN A 869 7.77 -41.79 38.92
N GLY A 870 8.03 -42.76 38.08
CA GLY A 870 9.22 -42.80 37.23
C GLY A 870 9.03 -43.79 36.08
N GLY A 871 10.02 -43.87 35.19
CA GLY A 871 9.94 -44.81 34.08
C GLY A 871 11.00 -44.58 33.02
N GLY A 872 10.73 -45.08 31.83
CA GLY A 872 11.63 -44.98 30.69
C GLY A 872 12.63 -46.13 30.57
N VAL A 873 12.41 -47.21 31.32
CA VAL A 873 13.12 -48.47 31.16
C VAL A 873 12.39 -49.38 30.16
N PRO A 874 13.05 -50.40 29.58
CA PRO A 874 12.40 -51.37 28.69
C PRO A 874 11.14 -52.00 29.29
N ALA A 875 10.11 -52.21 28.46
CA ALA A 875 8.81 -52.71 28.90
C ALA A 875 8.88 -54.06 29.63
N ASP A 876 9.82 -54.94 29.26
CA ASP A 876 10.05 -56.25 29.88
C ASP A 876 10.51 -56.17 31.35
N GLN A 877 10.94 -55.00 31.83
CA GLN A 877 11.37 -54.80 33.22
C GLN A 877 10.24 -54.61 34.23
N VAL A 878 8.97 -54.54 33.81
CA VAL A 878 7.83 -54.39 34.74
C VAL A 878 7.86 -55.37 35.93
N PRO A 879 8.10 -56.69 35.75
CA PRO A 879 8.20 -57.62 36.88
C PRO A 879 9.35 -57.27 37.83
N THR A 880 10.48 -56.83 37.29
CA THR A 880 11.66 -56.42 38.06
C THR A 880 11.38 -55.17 38.90
N LEU A 881 10.64 -54.20 38.34
CA LEU A 881 10.26 -52.97 39.06
C LEU A 881 9.35 -53.26 40.24
N LEU A 882 8.33 -54.10 40.06
CA LEU A 882 7.40 -54.48 41.13
C LEU A 882 8.11 -55.30 42.21
N ALA A 883 8.99 -56.24 41.83
CA ALA A 883 9.77 -57.01 42.78
C ALA A 883 10.77 -56.15 43.57
N ALA A 884 11.37 -55.13 42.94
CA ALA A 884 12.27 -54.20 43.63
C ALA A 884 11.57 -53.39 44.72
N VAL A 885 10.35 -52.92 44.45
CA VAL A 885 9.53 -52.23 45.48
C VAL A 885 9.11 -53.20 46.58
N GLU A 886 8.63 -54.41 46.23
CA GLU A 886 8.24 -55.45 47.20
C GLU A 886 9.40 -55.75 48.16
N LYS A 887 10.61 -55.96 47.62
CA LYS A 887 11.82 -56.22 48.42
C LYS A 887 12.17 -55.05 49.33
N ALA A 888 12.16 -53.82 48.82
CA ALA A 888 12.49 -52.63 49.60
C ALA A 888 11.49 -52.39 50.75
N VAL A 889 10.20 -52.69 50.53
CA VAL A 889 9.18 -52.63 51.59
C VAL A 889 9.42 -53.72 52.64
N GLY A 890 9.75 -54.94 52.22
CA GLY A 890 10.08 -56.04 53.15
C GLY A 890 11.31 -55.75 54.02
N GLU A 891 12.38 -55.20 53.44
CA GLU A 891 13.61 -54.83 54.15
C GLU A 891 13.41 -53.64 55.11
N ALA A 892 12.48 -52.73 54.81
CA ALA A 892 12.18 -51.59 55.68
C ALA A 892 11.14 -51.91 56.78
N ALA A 893 10.42 -53.03 56.66
CA ALA A 893 9.37 -53.44 57.61
C ALA A 893 9.82 -54.52 58.61
N GLY A 894 10.94 -55.20 58.36
CA GLY A 894 11.63 -56.09 59.33
C GLY A 894 12.70 -55.35 60.10
#